data_AF-A0AAE4IN36-F1
#
_entry.id   AF-A0AAE4IN36-F1
#
_cell.length_a   1.000
_cell.length_b   1.000
_cell.length_c   1.000
_cell.angle_alpha   90.00
_cell.angle_beta   90.00
_cell.angle_gamma   90.00
#
_symmetry.space_group_name_H-M   'P 1'
#
loop_
_entity.id
_entity.type
_entity.pdbx_description
1 polymer ?
#
loop_
_entity_poly.entity_id
_entity_poly.type
_entity_poly.pdbx_seq_one_letter_code
_entity_poly.pdbx_strand_id
1 'polypeptide(L)'
;CALDLGEDLNGDGKLTIETLNNDTGSDGLGPCDEGYTGPDANGTEANGVPDLGEPNYEFTDNDEIDQIGLTNMVIRTPSDFDRDLDDDELFWNDYIQPVPESEFIIPSETADIIYNYASGIVSLNQSSTQRFSIAFFAGNNFDDMLRNKRTMQNIYDADYSFAKPPRTPLLTAVPGDGKVTLVWDESAEFSRDPVYGFDFEMYKVYRSTDPEFNDIKTISDAFGNPLLWTPIAQFDKANGLTGAHPVPIGNFGVSYDMGTDSGLQYELVDEDVQNGRTYYYAVASVDQGYHSSFFEEGISEFENLVDITPTESSKIIEVDAFDRPVNVDRNAAVVVPQAPAAGYVSPQIEGESLTHVEGVSTANVGVEFLVPDESNRQGYTYELTFTDDNRYAELDSMFFEGGVTTGFTLKNSTTGATLLNAQGGASTMFTSQEVIARLYDGMRLNIDNPASPSFKEARWLRNNLSGVSPTLQATGDASGQSNIAVPRDYEIRVSELGASKSYSINKSQRKETNFQVWDVTDLNNPFQVPYSYTDRQGLIPTDTEPGMLSPGDQITPVFGAVPVPFLNDTLYSGSSYRFTFSAPQNAQSQLESILNAANDWYSALRLAQIRGYSAIPYGSDISMEQLLPFLEEIEAFIDQEIGSINQTPEAASLIQGLQSPSELLRSAQQVSDELMPKQGDDLFIEANKPLTADDVYRFKVIGNELQDQVDASVLDSIFVAPDPYIVVNPLESRNTSLPGRGEKRIDFRNLPQQCTIRIYTISGRHVKTIQHQGSNSRSIASWNLRTEDDLEISYGVYIYHVEAPNIGEKIGRFAVIK
;
A
#
# COMPACT_ATOMS: atom_id res chain seq x y z
N CYS A 1 -17.09 -31.65 39.20
CA CYS A 1 -16.05 -31.34 40.19
C CYS A 1 -15.93 -29.82 40.27
N ALA A 2 -15.16 -29.26 41.21
CA ALA A 2 -15.11 -27.81 41.39
C ALA A 2 -14.44 -27.15 40.18
N LEU A 3 -15.00 -26.04 39.69
CA LEU A 3 -14.35 -25.12 38.75
C LEU A 3 -13.01 -24.67 39.35
N ASP A 4 -11.98 -24.56 38.52
CA ASP A 4 -10.65 -24.17 38.97
C ASP A 4 -10.57 -22.67 39.31
N LEU A 5 -9.40 -22.22 39.76
CA LEU A 5 -9.16 -20.83 40.14
C LEU A 5 -8.80 -20.01 38.88
N GLY A 6 -9.81 -19.72 38.07
CA GLY A 6 -9.71 -18.95 36.82
C GLY A 6 -10.99 -18.99 35.99
N GLU A 7 -11.77 -20.07 36.11
CA GLU A 7 -12.98 -20.35 35.32
C GLU A 7 -14.28 -19.74 35.87
N ASP A 8 -14.34 -19.34 37.14
CA ASP A 8 -15.53 -18.75 37.78
C ASP A 8 -15.27 -17.28 38.14
N LEU A 9 -15.21 -16.41 37.12
CA LEU A 9 -14.83 -15.00 37.26
C LEU A 9 -15.78 -14.22 38.19
N ASN A 10 -17.02 -14.67 38.36
CA ASN A 10 -18.02 -14.01 39.20
C ASN A 10 -18.26 -14.72 40.56
N GLY A 11 -17.66 -15.89 40.78
CA GLY A 11 -17.71 -16.66 42.02
C GLY A 11 -19.06 -17.28 42.34
N ASP A 12 -19.93 -17.51 41.34
CA ASP A 12 -21.28 -18.01 41.52
C ASP A 12 -21.42 -19.54 41.34
N GLY A 13 -20.32 -20.21 41.00
CA GLY A 13 -20.22 -21.65 40.78
C GLY A 13 -20.91 -22.12 39.50
N LYS A 14 -21.12 -21.23 38.52
CA LYS A 14 -21.75 -21.51 37.22
C LYS A 14 -21.08 -20.72 36.08
N LEU A 15 -20.85 -21.39 34.96
CA LEU A 15 -20.53 -20.69 33.71
C LEU A 15 -21.76 -19.88 33.25
N THR A 16 -21.64 -18.56 33.14
CA THR A 16 -22.76 -17.67 32.76
C THR A 16 -22.44 -16.69 31.64
N ILE A 17 -21.23 -16.12 31.60
CA ILE A 17 -20.80 -15.09 30.63
C ILE A 17 -19.35 -15.33 30.15
N GLU A 18 -18.69 -16.42 30.56
CA GLU A 18 -17.33 -16.74 30.14
C GLU A 18 -17.26 -17.12 28.64
N THR A 19 -16.15 -16.75 28.00
CA THR A 19 -15.84 -17.14 26.62
C THR A 19 -15.74 -18.66 26.49
N LEU A 20 -16.35 -19.18 25.42
CA LEU A 20 -16.48 -20.59 25.01
C LEU A 20 -15.15 -21.28 24.66
N ASN A 21 -14.07 -21.02 25.40
CA ASN A 21 -12.73 -21.46 24.99
C ASN A 21 -12.48 -22.95 25.27
N ASN A 22 -13.11 -23.54 26.29
CA ASN A 22 -12.84 -24.94 26.71
C ASN A 22 -14.06 -25.89 26.59
N ASP A 23 -15.27 -25.38 26.33
CA ASP A 23 -16.50 -26.18 26.10
C ASP A 23 -16.67 -26.46 24.59
N THR A 24 -15.65 -27.08 24.02
CA THR A 24 -15.51 -27.35 22.58
C THR A 24 -16.19 -28.66 22.16
N GLY A 25 -16.69 -29.44 23.11
CA GLY A 25 -17.23 -30.76 22.84
C GLY A 25 -16.17 -31.87 22.68
N SER A 26 -16.66 -33.07 22.38
CA SER A 26 -15.91 -34.33 22.30
C SER A 26 -14.89 -34.39 21.16
N ASP A 27 -15.03 -33.55 20.13
CA ASP A 27 -14.06 -33.44 19.05
C ASP A 27 -12.96 -32.39 19.34
N GLY A 28 -13.12 -31.60 20.40
CA GLY A 28 -12.15 -30.62 20.85
C GLY A 28 -12.05 -29.37 19.96
N LEU A 29 -13.04 -29.11 19.08
CA LEU A 29 -13.00 -28.03 18.11
C LEU A 29 -14.19 -27.07 18.27
N GLY A 30 -13.91 -25.78 18.44
CA GLY A 30 -14.93 -24.73 18.43
C GLY A 30 -15.16 -24.11 17.04
N PRO A 31 -16.17 -23.23 16.89
CA PRO A 31 -16.56 -22.64 15.60
C PRO A 31 -15.49 -21.78 14.94
N CYS A 32 -14.49 -21.37 15.70
CA CYS A 32 -13.36 -20.54 15.27
C CYS A 32 -12.09 -21.37 14.99
N ASP A 33 -12.13 -22.69 15.16
CA ASP A 33 -10.98 -23.57 14.99
C ASP A 33 -10.90 -24.17 13.59
N GLU A 34 -9.66 -24.38 13.13
CA GLU A 34 -9.39 -24.88 11.78
C GLU A 34 -9.81 -26.35 11.66
N GLY A 35 -10.72 -26.65 10.74
CA GLY A 35 -11.27 -27.99 10.56
C GLY A 35 -12.60 -28.23 11.28
N TYR A 36 -13.18 -27.21 11.93
CA TYR A 36 -14.52 -27.29 12.48
C TYR A 36 -15.56 -27.61 11.40
N THR A 37 -16.28 -28.72 11.57
CA THR A 37 -17.27 -29.21 10.59
C THR A 37 -18.72 -28.84 10.96
N GLY A 38 -18.90 -28.10 12.04
CA GLY A 38 -20.19 -27.80 12.65
C GLY A 38 -20.33 -28.47 14.02
N PRO A 39 -21.43 -28.20 14.75
CA PRO A 39 -21.53 -28.66 16.11
C PRO A 39 -21.57 -30.16 16.27
N ASP A 40 -20.97 -30.58 17.37
CA ASP A 40 -20.85 -31.97 17.78
C ASP A 40 -22.21 -32.68 17.76
N ALA A 41 -22.32 -33.76 16.96
CA ALA A 41 -23.62 -34.40 16.70
C ALA A 41 -24.25 -35.04 17.95
N ASN A 42 -23.45 -35.27 18.99
CA ASN A 42 -23.83 -35.74 20.32
C ASN A 42 -24.27 -34.60 21.26
N GLY A 43 -24.14 -33.33 20.86
CA GLY A 43 -24.54 -32.16 21.63
C GLY A 43 -23.63 -31.85 22.82
N THR A 44 -22.36 -32.25 22.72
CA THR A 44 -21.36 -32.00 23.77
C THR A 44 -20.75 -30.60 23.73
N GLU A 45 -20.79 -29.93 22.59
CA GLU A 45 -20.32 -28.54 22.48
C GLU A 45 -21.31 -27.54 23.12
N ALA A 46 -20.78 -26.56 23.84
CA ALA A 46 -21.51 -25.45 24.47
C ALA A 46 -22.59 -25.90 25.46
N ASN A 47 -22.37 -27.02 26.15
CA ASN A 47 -23.36 -27.63 27.04
C ASN A 47 -23.12 -27.32 28.54
N GLY A 48 -21.99 -26.68 28.88
CA GLY A 48 -21.58 -26.32 30.23
C GLY A 48 -21.18 -27.51 31.11
N VAL A 49 -20.81 -28.64 30.52
CA VAL A 49 -20.41 -29.88 31.19
C VAL A 49 -19.08 -30.36 30.60
N PRO A 50 -18.05 -30.62 31.43
CA PRO A 50 -16.80 -31.20 30.95
C PRO A 50 -17.01 -32.56 30.29
N ASP A 51 -16.71 -32.66 29.00
CA ASP A 51 -16.88 -33.84 28.15
C ASP A 51 -15.53 -34.42 27.70
N LEU A 52 -15.49 -35.75 27.52
CA LEU A 52 -14.26 -36.43 27.13
C LEU A 52 -13.81 -36.00 25.73
N GLY A 53 -12.66 -35.33 25.64
CA GLY A 53 -12.12 -34.77 24.40
C GLY A 53 -11.83 -33.27 24.49
N GLU A 54 -12.44 -32.59 25.46
CA GLU A 54 -12.24 -31.16 25.71
C GLU A 54 -10.84 -30.84 26.28
N PRO A 55 -10.32 -29.62 26.09
CA PRO A 55 -9.06 -29.17 26.70
C PRO A 55 -9.09 -29.27 28.24
N ASN A 56 -7.94 -29.59 28.85
CA ASN A 56 -7.71 -29.62 30.31
C ASN A 56 -8.70 -30.51 31.09
N TYR A 57 -9.09 -31.68 30.53
CA TYR A 57 -10.02 -32.61 31.18
C TYR A 57 -9.65 -34.09 30.99
N GLU A 58 -9.42 -34.80 32.10
CA GLU A 58 -9.08 -36.23 32.12
C GLU A 58 -7.83 -36.54 31.28
N PHE A 59 -7.95 -37.21 30.13
CA PHE A 59 -6.78 -37.62 29.33
C PHE A 59 -6.17 -36.49 28.48
N THR A 60 -6.79 -35.31 28.47
CA THR A 60 -6.25 -34.08 27.86
C THR A 60 -5.57 -33.17 28.89
N ASP A 61 -5.76 -33.43 30.19
CA ASP A 61 -5.04 -32.82 31.31
C ASP A 61 -3.74 -33.61 31.55
N ASN A 62 -2.61 -32.99 31.26
CA ASN A 62 -1.29 -33.58 31.30
C ASN A 62 -0.61 -33.39 32.66
N ASP A 63 -1.03 -32.41 33.47
CA ASP A 63 -0.44 -32.19 34.79
C ASP A 63 -0.84 -33.31 35.78
N GLU A 64 -1.95 -34.00 35.49
CA GLU A 64 -2.42 -35.20 36.19
C GLU A 64 -1.73 -36.51 35.73
N ILE A 65 -0.87 -36.47 34.68
CA ILE A 65 -0.24 -37.65 34.07
C ILE A 65 1.17 -37.91 34.65
N ASP A 66 1.44 -39.18 34.97
CA ASP A 66 2.74 -39.64 35.48
C ASP A 66 3.88 -39.44 34.47
N GLN A 67 4.88 -38.62 34.84
CA GLN A 67 6.11 -38.48 34.07
C GLN A 67 7.07 -39.64 34.31
N ILE A 68 7.37 -40.40 33.26
CA ILE A 68 8.30 -41.54 33.31
C ILE A 68 9.70 -41.02 32.99
N GLY A 69 10.56 -40.95 34.00
CA GLY A 69 11.94 -40.48 33.85
C GLY A 69 12.83 -41.38 32.97
N LEU A 70 14.01 -40.86 32.63
CA LEU A 70 15.05 -41.59 31.90
C LEU A 70 15.63 -42.72 32.77
N THR A 71 15.65 -43.94 32.22
CA THR A 71 16.26 -45.10 32.87
C THR A 71 17.54 -45.57 32.19
N ASN A 72 17.79 -45.14 30.95
CA ASN A 72 19.05 -45.36 30.24
C ASN A 72 19.28 -44.26 29.20
N MET A 73 20.54 -43.89 28.97
CA MET A 73 20.96 -43.01 27.90
C MET A 73 22.29 -43.50 27.31
N VAL A 74 22.27 -43.74 26.00
CA VAL A 74 23.41 -44.21 25.23
C VAL A 74 23.65 -43.26 24.06
N ILE A 75 24.84 -42.69 24.02
CA ILE A 75 25.28 -41.80 22.94
C ILE A 75 26.50 -42.45 22.26
N ARG A 76 26.40 -42.68 20.95
CA ARG A 76 27.40 -43.40 20.14
C ARG A 76 27.64 -42.69 18.83
N THR A 77 28.73 -43.04 18.15
CA THR A 77 28.93 -42.60 16.76
C THR A 77 28.01 -43.40 15.82
N PRO A 78 27.60 -42.84 14.66
CA PRO A 78 26.80 -43.57 13.68
C PRO A 78 27.39 -44.92 13.29
N SER A 79 28.73 -45.02 13.16
CA SER A 79 29.41 -46.27 12.83
C SER A 79 29.33 -47.35 13.91
N ASP A 80 29.31 -46.96 15.19
CA ASP A 80 29.13 -47.91 16.29
C ASP A 80 27.66 -48.32 16.40
N PHE A 81 26.75 -47.34 16.26
CA PHE A 81 25.32 -47.57 16.36
C PHE A 81 24.80 -48.51 15.26
N ASP A 82 25.21 -48.31 14.00
CA ASP A 82 24.80 -49.17 12.88
C ASP A 82 25.24 -50.63 13.04
N ARG A 83 26.35 -50.89 13.74
CA ARG A 83 26.84 -52.23 14.06
C ARG A 83 26.10 -52.86 15.25
N ASP A 84 25.53 -52.04 16.12
CA ASP A 84 24.92 -52.50 17.36
C ASP A 84 23.39 -52.76 17.18
N LEU A 85 22.79 -52.23 16.10
CA LEU A 85 21.36 -52.39 15.76
C LEU A 85 20.95 -53.79 15.27
N ASP A 86 21.87 -54.59 14.74
CA ASP A 86 21.59 -55.95 14.23
C ASP A 86 21.78 -57.04 15.30
N ASP A 87 22.30 -56.69 16.48
CA ASP A 87 22.46 -57.56 17.64
C ASP A 87 21.38 -57.27 18.69
N ASP A 88 20.26 -58.00 18.58
CA ASP A 88 19.09 -57.88 19.47
C ASP A 88 19.46 -58.00 20.97
N GLU A 89 20.44 -58.84 21.32
CA GLU A 89 20.82 -59.09 22.71
C GLU A 89 21.66 -57.93 23.25
N LEU A 90 22.59 -57.40 22.45
CA LEU A 90 23.36 -56.21 22.79
C LEU A 90 22.45 -54.97 22.89
N PHE A 91 21.54 -54.78 21.93
CA PHE A 91 20.62 -53.65 21.96
C PHE A 91 19.70 -53.71 23.18
N TRP A 92 19.13 -54.89 23.48
CA TRP A 92 18.30 -55.07 24.66
C TRP A 92 19.04 -54.78 25.96
N ASN A 93 20.27 -55.28 26.12
CA ASN A 93 21.04 -55.15 27.35
C ASN A 93 21.65 -53.76 27.54
N ASP A 94 22.22 -53.16 26.50
CA ASP A 94 22.99 -51.93 26.62
C ASP A 94 22.15 -50.68 26.37
N TYR A 95 21.11 -50.74 25.52
CA TYR A 95 20.31 -49.58 25.12
C TYR A 95 18.94 -49.52 25.82
N ILE A 96 18.32 -50.67 26.11
CA ILE A 96 16.95 -50.73 26.64
C ILE A 96 16.90 -50.96 28.16
N GLN A 97 17.77 -51.78 28.74
CA GLN A 97 17.70 -52.06 30.18
C GLN A 97 17.97 -50.81 31.04
N PRO A 98 17.26 -50.63 32.16
CA PRO A 98 17.56 -49.58 33.13
C PRO A 98 18.96 -49.72 33.73
N VAL A 99 19.72 -48.63 33.74
CA VAL A 99 21.04 -48.53 34.38
C VAL A 99 21.11 -47.30 35.30
N PRO A 100 21.95 -47.30 36.35
CA PRO A 100 22.23 -46.09 37.11
C PRO A 100 22.84 -44.99 36.22
N GLU A 101 22.56 -43.71 36.52
CA GLU A 101 23.10 -42.56 35.77
C GLU A 101 24.63 -42.59 35.60
N SER A 102 25.35 -43.15 36.57
CA SER A 102 26.81 -43.32 36.51
C SER A 102 27.30 -44.26 35.39
N GLU A 103 26.39 -45.03 34.80
CA GLU A 103 26.66 -46.01 33.73
C GLU A 103 26.13 -45.54 32.37
N PHE A 104 25.62 -44.30 32.26
CA PHE A 104 25.26 -43.72 30.96
C PHE A 104 26.48 -43.66 30.04
N ILE A 105 26.29 -44.10 28.80
CA ILE A 105 27.36 -44.17 27.81
C ILE A 105 27.39 -42.84 27.07
N ILE A 106 28.43 -42.06 27.30
CA ILE A 106 28.64 -40.75 26.70
C ILE A 106 29.95 -40.79 25.90
N PRO A 107 30.01 -40.29 24.65
CA PRO A 107 31.21 -40.29 23.85
C PRO A 107 32.30 -39.43 24.50
N SER A 108 33.52 -39.95 24.49
CA SER A 108 34.71 -39.26 25.02
C SER A 108 35.35 -38.29 24.02
N GLU A 109 34.80 -38.19 22.82
CA GLU A 109 35.35 -37.41 21.71
C GLU A 109 34.24 -36.66 20.95
N THR A 110 34.61 -35.58 20.29
CA THR A 110 33.70 -34.82 19.43
C THR A 110 33.56 -35.55 18.11
N ALA A 111 32.37 -36.10 17.85
CA ALA A 111 32.02 -36.81 16.63
C ALA A 111 30.56 -36.50 16.27
N ASP A 112 30.15 -36.93 15.08
CA ASP A 112 28.73 -37.12 14.80
C ASP A 112 28.18 -38.21 15.76
N ILE A 113 26.99 -37.98 16.31
CA ILE A 113 26.46 -38.78 17.42
C ILE A 113 24.99 -39.12 17.24
N ILE A 114 24.65 -40.33 17.65
CA ILE A 114 23.29 -40.84 17.75
C ILE A 114 22.96 -40.97 19.23
N TYR A 115 21.81 -40.42 19.61
CA TYR A 115 21.24 -40.51 20.95
C TYR A 115 20.20 -41.62 20.98
N ASN A 116 20.34 -42.53 21.92
CA ASN A 116 19.28 -43.44 22.32
C ASN A 116 18.97 -43.19 23.79
N TYR A 117 17.69 -43.01 24.10
CA TYR A 117 17.23 -42.84 25.46
C TYR A 117 16.04 -43.76 25.69
N ALA A 118 16.02 -44.40 26.85
CA ALA A 118 14.98 -45.32 27.24
C ALA A 118 14.29 -44.83 28.51
N SER A 119 12.96 -44.96 28.53
CA SER A 119 12.17 -44.95 29.75
C SER A 119 12.04 -46.38 30.28
N GLY A 120 11.61 -46.53 31.54
CA GLY A 120 11.45 -47.85 32.14
C GLY A 120 10.51 -48.77 31.34
N ILE A 121 10.59 -50.09 31.59
CA ILE A 121 9.79 -51.07 30.85
C ILE A 121 8.29 -50.85 31.13
N VAL A 122 7.53 -50.52 30.09
CA VAL A 122 6.06 -50.38 30.15
C VAL A 122 5.40 -51.60 29.52
N SER A 123 4.36 -52.13 30.17
CA SER A 123 3.56 -53.25 29.63
C SER A 123 2.36 -52.73 28.85
N LEU A 124 2.26 -53.08 27.57
CA LEU A 124 1.14 -52.74 26.69
C LEU A 124 0.28 -53.98 26.45
N ASN A 125 -1.01 -53.89 26.77
CA ASN A 125 -1.94 -54.99 26.53
C ASN A 125 -2.26 -55.09 25.04
N GLN A 126 -2.45 -56.31 24.54
CA GLN A 126 -2.87 -56.53 23.17
C GLN A 126 -4.24 -55.87 22.97
N SER A 127 -4.33 -54.87 22.08
CA SER A 127 -5.47 -53.96 21.81
C SER A 127 -5.56 -52.65 22.61
N SER A 128 -4.62 -52.32 23.49
CA SER A 128 -4.56 -50.99 24.13
C SER A 128 -3.76 -49.99 23.29
N THR A 129 -4.22 -48.74 23.24
CA THR A 129 -3.47 -47.60 22.69
C THR A 129 -3.00 -46.73 23.85
N GLN A 130 -1.78 -46.20 23.78
CA GLN A 130 -1.23 -45.24 24.74
C GLN A 130 -0.70 -44.03 23.98
N ARG A 131 -0.84 -42.84 24.55
CA ARG A 131 -0.23 -41.61 24.07
C ARG A 131 1.05 -41.36 24.87
N PHE A 132 2.10 -40.91 24.20
CA PHE A 132 3.36 -40.55 24.85
C PHE A 132 3.76 -39.16 24.40
N SER A 133 4.18 -38.33 25.35
CA SER A 133 4.86 -37.08 25.09
C SER A 133 6.34 -37.22 25.40
N ILE A 134 7.17 -36.67 24.51
CA ILE A 134 8.62 -36.80 24.58
C ILE A 134 9.21 -35.39 24.55
N ALA A 135 10.00 -35.05 25.56
CA ALA A 135 10.72 -33.80 25.62
C ALA A 135 12.21 -34.01 25.32
N PHE A 136 12.76 -33.18 24.43
CA PHE A 136 14.19 -33.08 24.16
C PHE A 136 14.65 -31.65 24.45
N PHE A 137 15.71 -31.50 25.24
CA PHE A 137 16.32 -30.20 25.52
C PHE A 137 17.85 -30.32 25.50
N ALA A 138 18.50 -29.31 24.93
CA ALA A 138 19.95 -29.17 24.89
C ALA A 138 20.33 -27.75 25.35
N GLY A 139 21.60 -27.49 25.63
CA GLY A 139 22.08 -26.16 25.98
C GLY A 139 23.56 -25.97 25.68
N ASN A 140 24.01 -24.73 25.52
CA ASN A 140 25.41 -24.41 25.25
C ASN A 140 26.34 -24.83 26.40
N ASN A 141 25.79 -24.95 27.60
CA ASN A 141 26.42 -25.47 28.79
C ASN A 141 25.37 -26.06 29.74
N PHE A 142 25.82 -26.65 30.84
CA PHE A 142 24.93 -27.32 31.81
C PHE A 142 23.86 -26.39 32.41
N ASP A 143 24.23 -25.15 32.75
CA ASP A 143 23.27 -24.19 33.31
C ASP A 143 22.21 -23.78 32.28
N ASP A 144 22.60 -23.69 31.01
CA ASP A 144 21.70 -23.44 29.89
C ASP A 144 20.72 -24.59 29.67
N MET A 145 21.23 -25.83 29.72
CA MET A 145 20.42 -27.03 29.66
C MET A 145 19.38 -27.09 30.79
N LEU A 146 19.76 -26.71 32.02
CA LEU A 146 18.82 -26.64 33.15
C LEU A 146 17.74 -25.57 32.99
N ARG A 147 18.07 -24.42 32.37
CA ARG A 147 17.07 -23.39 32.05
C ARG A 147 16.08 -23.91 31.01
N ASN A 148 16.57 -24.53 29.93
CA ASN A 148 15.73 -25.10 28.88
C ASN A 148 14.83 -26.22 29.41
N LYS A 149 15.34 -27.06 30.33
CA LYS A 149 14.52 -28.06 31.04
C LYS A 149 13.34 -27.43 31.78
N ARG A 150 13.55 -26.33 32.50
CA ARG A 150 12.45 -25.67 33.26
C ARG A 150 11.39 -25.10 32.32
N THR A 151 11.80 -24.52 31.19
CA THR A 151 10.86 -24.07 30.16
C THR A 151 10.02 -25.23 29.63
N MET A 152 10.65 -26.37 29.30
CA MET A 152 9.92 -27.56 28.83
C MET A 152 8.95 -28.13 29.87
N GLN A 153 9.33 -28.11 31.14
CA GLN A 153 8.44 -28.52 32.23
C GLN A 153 7.21 -27.62 32.31
N ASN A 154 7.39 -26.29 32.25
CA ASN A 154 6.28 -25.35 32.27
C ASN A 154 5.32 -25.55 31.08
N ILE A 155 5.82 -25.94 29.90
CA ILE A 155 4.99 -26.26 28.73
C ILE A 155 4.16 -27.52 28.97
N TYR A 156 4.78 -28.54 29.56
CA TYR A 156 4.09 -29.78 29.91
C TYR A 156 2.99 -29.54 30.94
N ASP A 157 3.30 -28.77 32.00
CA ASP A 157 2.35 -28.43 33.07
C ASP A 157 1.22 -27.48 32.60
N ALA A 158 1.35 -26.91 31.39
CA ALA A 158 0.35 -26.04 30.77
C ALA A 158 -0.41 -26.73 29.62
N ASP A 159 -0.48 -28.06 29.64
CA ASP A 159 -1.27 -28.88 28.71
C ASP A 159 -0.98 -28.74 27.22
N TYR A 160 0.23 -28.33 26.87
CA TYR A 160 0.56 -27.93 25.49
C TYR A 160 -0.35 -26.82 24.97
N SER A 161 -1.07 -26.12 25.86
CA SER A 161 -1.82 -24.91 25.56
C SER A 161 -0.83 -23.75 25.53
N PHE A 162 -0.06 -23.69 24.45
CA PHE A 162 0.88 -22.61 24.19
C PHE A 162 0.32 -21.65 23.15
N ALA A 163 0.72 -20.38 23.27
CA ALA A 163 0.58 -19.42 22.20
C ALA A 163 1.16 -20.01 20.91
N LYS A 164 0.32 -20.09 19.88
CA LYS A 164 0.68 -20.57 18.56
C LYS A 164 1.16 -19.37 17.75
N PRO A 165 2.41 -19.39 17.24
CA PRO A 165 2.89 -18.31 16.41
C PRO A 165 1.96 -18.09 15.21
N PRO A 166 1.82 -16.84 14.73
CA PRO A 166 0.96 -16.55 13.61
C PRO A 166 1.36 -17.36 12.36
N ARG A 167 0.40 -17.58 11.47
CA ARG A 167 0.66 -18.22 10.17
C ARG A 167 1.79 -17.52 9.42
N THR A 168 2.57 -18.29 8.67
CA THR A 168 3.60 -17.74 7.78
C THR A 168 2.96 -17.06 6.57
N PRO A 169 3.34 -15.81 6.22
CA PRO A 169 2.83 -15.14 5.03
C PRO A 169 3.38 -15.77 3.74
N LEU A 170 2.76 -15.50 2.59
CA LEU A 170 3.33 -15.88 1.29
C LEU A 170 4.33 -14.81 0.85
N LEU A 171 5.61 -15.15 0.70
CA LEU A 171 6.65 -14.24 0.21
C LEU A 171 6.93 -14.46 -1.27
N THR A 172 6.98 -13.38 -2.04
CA THR A 172 7.55 -13.31 -3.39
C THR A 172 8.75 -12.38 -3.38
N ALA A 173 9.89 -12.86 -3.88
CA ALA A 173 11.12 -12.07 -3.99
C ALA A 173 11.54 -11.93 -5.45
N VAL A 174 11.74 -10.69 -5.90
CA VAL A 174 12.11 -10.37 -7.27
C VAL A 174 13.54 -9.82 -7.32
N PRO A 175 14.49 -10.54 -7.92
CA PRO A 175 15.84 -10.04 -8.12
C PRO A 175 15.87 -8.95 -9.20
N GLY A 176 16.57 -7.85 -8.94
CA GLY A 176 16.85 -6.79 -9.90
C GLY A 176 18.32 -6.39 -9.93
N ASP A 177 18.64 -5.37 -10.72
CA ASP A 177 20.00 -4.82 -10.81
C ASP A 177 20.33 -4.01 -9.54
N GLY A 178 21.16 -4.57 -8.66
CA GLY A 178 21.56 -3.91 -7.41
C GLY A 178 20.45 -3.81 -6.37
N LYS A 179 19.34 -4.54 -6.55
CA LYS A 179 18.21 -4.55 -5.62
C LYS A 179 17.46 -5.88 -5.60
N VAL A 180 16.70 -6.12 -4.54
CA VAL A 180 15.69 -7.17 -4.44
C VAL A 180 14.39 -6.55 -3.95
N THR A 181 13.30 -6.78 -4.67
CA THR A 181 11.96 -6.37 -4.22
C THR A 181 11.27 -7.57 -3.57
N LEU A 182 10.88 -7.42 -2.32
CA LEU A 182 10.13 -8.40 -1.54
C LEU A 182 8.68 -7.95 -1.44
N VAL A 183 7.73 -8.84 -1.69
CA VAL A 183 6.30 -8.60 -1.55
C VAL A 183 5.67 -9.78 -0.83
N TRP A 184 4.78 -9.54 0.14
CA TRP A 184 4.13 -10.64 0.88
C TRP A 184 2.64 -10.41 1.13
N ASP A 185 1.91 -11.52 1.32
CA ASP A 185 0.48 -11.50 1.61
C ASP A 185 0.15 -11.24 3.09
N GLU A 186 -1.13 -10.98 3.33
CA GLU A 186 -1.71 -10.70 4.64
C GLU A 186 -2.15 -11.93 5.44
N SER A 187 -1.84 -13.14 4.97
CA SER A 187 -2.48 -14.35 5.51
C SER A 187 -2.17 -14.60 6.99
N ALA A 188 -1.09 -14.01 7.51
CA ALA A 188 -0.69 -14.07 8.91
C ALA A 188 -1.63 -13.29 9.85
N GLU A 189 -2.23 -12.19 9.38
CA GLU A 189 -3.05 -11.30 10.21
C GLU A 189 -4.39 -11.90 10.62
N PHE A 190 -4.87 -12.88 9.84
CA PHE A 190 -6.06 -13.66 10.14
C PHE A 190 -5.76 -14.93 10.93
N SER A 191 -4.53 -15.08 11.44
CA SER A 191 -4.18 -16.18 12.33
C SER A 191 -4.88 -15.98 13.68
N ARG A 192 -5.55 -17.02 14.17
CA ARG A 192 -6.12 -17.06 15.50
C ARG A 192 -5.26 -17.92 16.41
N ASP A 193 -4.81 -17.34 17.51
CA ASP A 193 -4.28 -18.02 18.67
C ASP A 193 -5.43 -18.61 19.52
N PRO A 194 -5.35 -19.87 19.96
CA PRO A 194 -6.39 -20.48 20.79
C PRO A 194 -6.65 -19.77 22.12
N VAL A 195 -5.62 -19.18 22.72
CA VAL A 195 -5.64 -18.54 24.05
C VAL A 195 -5.82 -17.03 23.92
N TYR A 196 -5.09 -16.40 23.01
CA TYR A 196 -4.99 -14.94 22.88
C TYR A 196 -5.85 -14.34 21.75
N GLY A 197 -6.53 -15.17 20.96
CA GLY A 197 -7.43 -14.73 19.89
C GLY A 197 -6.70 -14.22 18.66
N PHE A 198 -7.15 -13.12 18.06
CA PHE A 198 -6.48 -12.52 16.89
C PHE A 198 -5.38 -11.56 17.33
N ASP A 199 -4.22 -12.11 17.66
CA ASP A 199 -3.14 -11.43 18.37
C ASP A 199 -1.90 -11.13 17.50
N PHE A 200 -2.00 -11.28 16.17
CA PHE A 200 -0.94 -10.85 15.24
C PHE A 200 -0.53 -9.39 15.49
N GLU A 201 0.76 -9.08 15.44
CA GLU A 201 1.26 -7.72 15.70
C GLU A 201 2.11 -7.12 14.58
N MET A 202 3.04 -7.87 14.01
CA MET A 202 4.03 -7.30 13.09
C MET A 202 4.61 -8.30 12.08
N TYR A 203 5.24 -7.75 11.06
CA TYR A 203 6.15 -8.48 10.16
C TYR A 203 7.61 -8.06 10.42
N LYS A 204 8.51 -9.05 10.51
CA LYS A 204 9.97 -8.86 10.48
C LYS A 204 10.55 -9.40 9.20
N VAL A 205 11.31 -8.57 8.50
CA VAL A 205 11.98 -8.95 7.26
C VAL A 205 13.45 -9.22 7.56
N TYR A 206 13.90 -10.42 7.24
CA TYR A 206 15.26 -10.90 7.43
C TYR A 206 15.97 -11.04 6.10
N ARG A 207 17.27 -10.73 6.11
CA ARG A 207 18.20 -10.95 5.00
C ARG A 207 19.46 -11.57 5.53
N SER A 208 19.86 -12.69 4.95
CA SER A 208 21.08 -13.40 5.32
C SER A 208 21.85 -13.84 4.09
N THR A 209 23.13 -14.16 4.29
CA THR A 209 23.97 -14.83 3.30
C THR A 209 24.29 -16.27 3.70
N ASP A 210 23.65 -16.74 4.77
CA ASP A 210 23.67 -18.10 5.32
C ASP A 210 22.21 -18.63 5.33
N PRO A 211 21.92 -19.80 4.74
CA PRO A 211 20.56 -20.36 4.74
C PRO A 211 19.97 -20.56 6.15
N GLU A 212 20.81 -20.71 7.18
CA GLU A 212 20.38 -20.85 8.58
C GLU A 212 20.22 -19.51 9.32
N PHE A 213 20.46 -18.39 8.62
CA PHE A 213 20.41 -17.03 9.19
C PHE A 213 21.39 -16.81 10.36
N ASN A 214 22.41 -17.64 10.52
CA ASN A 214 23.36 -17.53 11.64
C ASN A 214 24.19 -16.24 11.61
N ASP A 215 24.47 -15.70 10.43
CA ASP A 215 25.25 -14.47 10.25
C ASP A 215 24.53 -13.22 10.80
N ILE A 216 23.20 -13.25 10.89
CA ILE A 216 22.38 -12.17 11.47
C ILE A 216 21.83 -12.51 12.86
N LYS A 217 22.14 -13.70 13.41
CA LYS A 217 21.77 -14.08 14.78
C LYS A 217 22.69 -13.40 15.80
N THR A 218 22.54 -12.09 15.96
CA THR A 218 23.49 -11.25 16.70
C THR A 218 22.97 -10.69 18.02
N ILE A 219 21.66 -10.83 18.31
CA ILE A 219 21.07 -10.33 19.55
C ILE A 219 21.24 -11.39 20.63
N SER A 220 22.03 -11.11 21.67
CA SER A 220 22.39 -12.06 22.72
C SER A 220 21.57 -11.91 23.99
N ASP A 221 21.36 -13.01 24.70
CA ASP A 221 20.84 -13.02 26.07
C ASP A 221 21.77 -12.30 27.08
N ALA A 222 21.31 -12.17 28.32
CA ALA A 222 22.08 -11.59 29.43
C ALA A 222 23.36 -12.38 29.78
N PHE A 223 23.54 -13.58 29.24
CA PHE A 223 24.69 -14.46 29.46
C PHE A 223 25.65 -14.50 28.26
N GLY A 224 25.36 -13.75 27.20
CA GLY A 224 26.18 -13.65 25.99
C GLY A 224 25.93 -14.73 24.93
N ASN A 225 24.84 -15.51 25.04
CA ASN A 225 24.46 -16.49 24.03
C ASN A 225 23.57 -15.82 22.95
N PRO A 226 23.87 -15.97 21.65
CA PRO A 226 23.01 -15.47 20.58
C PRO A 226 21.60 -16.10 20.62
N LEU A 227 20.57 -15.26 20.69
CA LEU A 227 19.18 -15.68 20.86
C LEU A 227 18.31 -15.27 19.66
N LEU A 228 18.30 -13.99 19.27
CA LEU A 228 17.44 -13.45 18.20
C LEU A 228 18.24 -12.96 16.98
N TRP A 229 17.53 -12.86 15.86
CA TRP A 229 18.05 -12.35 14.60
C TRP A 229 17.82 -10.84 14.47
N THR A 230 18.76 -10.13 13.86
CA THR A 230 18.60 -8.72 13.53
C THR A 230 17.88 -8.59 12.18
N PRO A 231 16.66 -8.02 12.14
CA PRO A 231 15.95 -7.79 10.89
C PRO A 231 16.50 -6.59 10.13
N ILE A 232 16.25 -6.55 8.83
CA ILE A 232 16.52 -5.37 7.98
C ILE A 232 15.34 -4.38 7.98
N ALA A 233 14.13 -4.84 8.29
CA ALA A 233 12.95 -4.03 8.44
C ALA A 233 11.96 -4.69 9.42
N GLN A 234 11.17 -3.86 10.09
CA GLN A 234 10.06 -4.27 10.96
C GLN A 234 8.86 -3.38 10.62
N PHE A 235 7.67 -3.98 10.52
CA PHE A 235 6.41 -3.30 10.22
C PHE A 235 5.34 -3.78 11.19
N ASP A 236 5.00 -2.93 12.14
CA ASP A 236 4.12 -3.20 13.28
C ASP A 236 2.78 -2.47 13.16
N LYS A 237 1.74 -3.00 13.81
CA LYS A 237 0.43 -2.35 13.86
C LYS A 237 0.54 -0.96 14.47
N ALA A 238 -0.23 -0.02 13.93
CA ALA A 238 -0.33 1.33 14.46
C ALA A 238 -1.32 1.40 15.64
N ASN A 239 -1.06 0.65 16.72
CA ASN A 239 -1.94 0.46 17.88
C ASN A 239 -1.35 0.99 19.20
N GLY A 240 -0.13 1.53 19.20
CA GLY A 240 0.56 2.07 20.37
C GLY A 240 1.51 1.10 21.09
N LEU A 241 1.55 -0.19 20.72
CA LEU A 241 2.51 -1.16 21.28
C LEU A 241 3.89 -0.95 20.65
N THR A 242 4.85 -0.43 21.42
CA THR A 242 6.17 -0.06 20.88
C THR A 242 7.32 -0.39 21.84
N GLY A 243 8.54 -0.48 21.29
CA GLY A 243 9.75 -0.69 22.07
C GLY A 243 9.85 -2.12 22.63
N ALA A 244 10.50 -2.27 23.77
CA ALA A 244 10.72 -3.59 24.37
C ALA A 244 9.42 -4.14 24.99
N HIS A 245 9.04 -5.36 24.62
CA HIS A 245 7.91 -6.06 25.20
C HIS A 245 8.04 -6.15 26.75
N PRO A 246 6.96 -5.91 27.53
CA PRO A 246 7.02 -5.92 29.00
C PRO A 246 7.46 -7.27 29.59
N VAL A 247 7.07 -8.36 28.94
CA VAL A 247 7.44 -9.73 29.32
C VAL A 247 8.73 -10.14 28.60
N PRO A 248 9.85 -10.37 29.32
CA PRO A 248 11.09 -10.84 28.73
C PRO A 248 10.96 -12.29 28.23
N ILE A 249 11.81 -12.65 27.27
CA ILE A 249 11.87 -14.00 26.74
C ILE A 249 12.46 -14.91 27.82
N GLY A 250 11.61 -15.74 28.42
CA GLY A 250 11.97 -16.61 29.53
C GLY A 250 12.72 -15.86 30.64
N ASN A 251 13.79 -16.47 31.15
CA ASN A 251 14.69 -15.87 32.14
C ASN A 251 16.00 -15.38 31.51
N PHE A 252 15.98 -15.04 30.22
CA PHE A 252 17.18 -14.68 29.45
C PHE A 252 17.56 -13.20 29.57
N GLY A 253 16.69 -12.36 30.13
CA GLY A 253 16.96 -10.92 30.35
C GLY A 253 16.93 -10.08 29.06
N VAL A 254 16.31 -10.60 28.01
CA VAL A 254 16.07 -9.92 26.73
C VAL A 254 14.57 -9.90 26.48
N SER A 255 14.04 -8.74 26.10
CA SER A 255 12.67 -8.60 25.64
C SER A 255 12.61 -8.57 24.13
N TYR A 256 11.48 -9.02 23.59
CA TYR A 256 11.21 -8.90 22.16
C TYR A 256 11.01 -7.43 21.78
N ASP A 257 11.48 -7.03 20.60
CA ASP A 257 11.33 -5.67 20.07
C ASP A 257 10.01 -5.56 19.30
N MET A 258 9.11 -4.72 19.82
CA MET A 258 7.73 -4.51 19.35
C MET A 258 7.60 -3.43 18.28
N GLY A 259 8.69 -2.81 17.85
CA GLY A 259 8.64 -1.83 16.77
C GLY A 259 8.38 -0.39 17.26
N THR A 260 7.81 0.42 16.36
CA THR A 260 7.80 1.89 16.45
C THR A 260 6.47 2.55 16.08
N ASP A 261 5.39 1.78 16.01
CA ASP A 261 4.06 2.17 15.54
C ASP A 261 4.07 2.55 14.04
N SER A 262 4.86 1.83 13.23
CA SER A 262 5.15 2.21 11.85
C SER A 262 3.99 2.00 10.88
N GLY A 263 3.03 1.14 11.24
CA GLY A 263 1.99 0.66 10.35
C GLY A 263 2.48 -0.51 9.48
N LEU A 264 1.56 -1.43 9.19
CA LEU A 264 1.86 -2.60 8.37
C LEU A 264 2.21 -2.21 6.92
N GLN A 265 3.22 -2.88 6.39
CA GLN A 265 3.64 -2.79 4.98
C GLN A 265 3.67 -4.20 4.39
N TYR A 266 3.60 -4.28 3.08
CA TYR A 266 3.55 -5.53 2.30
C TYR A 266 4.62 -5.60 1.21
N GLU A 267 5.52 -4.61 1.20
CA GLU A 267 6.61 -4.49 0.23
C GLU A 267 7.87 -3.95 0.92
N LEU A 268 9.02 -4.47 0.52
CA LEU A 268 10.33 -3.89 0.85
C LEU A 268 11.26 -3.99 -0.37
N VAL A 269 11.87 -2.86 -0.75
CA VAL A 269 12.96 -2.85 -1.73
C VAL A 269 14.29 -2.79 -0.98
N ASP A 270 15.05 -3.88 -1.04
CA ASP A 270 16.41 -3.95 -0.49
C ASP A 270 17.44 -3.57 -1.56
N GLU A 271 18.07 -2.41 -1.41
CA GLU A 271 19.12 -1.90 -2.28
C GLU A 271 20.54 -2.19 -1.75
N ASP A 272 20.68 -2.75 -0.54
CA ASP A 272 21.97 -3.10 0.06
C ASP A 272 22.39 -4.53 -0.33
N VAL A 273 22.32 -4.81 -1.63
CA VAL A 273 22.64 -6.11 -2.21
C VAL A 273 23.67 -6.00 -3.31
N GLN A 274 24.40 -7.09 -3.52
CA GLN A 274 25.41 -7.18 -4.57
C GLN A 274 24.99 -8.19 -5.63
N ASN A 275 24.95 -7.76 -6.88
CA ASN A 275 24.66 -8.67 -7.99
C ASN A 275 25.56 -9.91 -7.96
N GLY A 276 25.00 -11.07 -8.31
CA GLY A 276 25.68 -12.36 -8.35
C GLY A 276 25.90 -13.05 -7.00
N ARG A 277 25.63 -12.37 -5.88
CA ARG A 277 25.64 -12.98 -4.54
C ARG A 277 24.28 -13.59 -4.22
N THR A 278 24.25 -14.80 -3.67
CA THR A 278 23.01 -15.40 -3.18
C THR A 278 22.64 -14.79 -1.84
N TYR A 279 21.38 -14.38 -1.72
CA TYR A 279 20.77 -13.90 -0.50
C TYR A 279 19.57 -14.76 -0.14
N TYR A 280 19.40 -14.97 1.16
CA TYR A 280 18.31 -15.69 1.79
C TYR A 280 17.43 -14.67 2.49
N TYR A 281 16.17 -14.58 2.08
CA TYR A 281 15.19 -13.70 2.69
C TYR A 281 14.11 -14.49 3.40
N ALA A 282 13.56 -13.91 4.47
CA ALA A 282 12.36 -14.43 5.11
C ALA A 282 11.52 -13.27 5.67
N VAL A 283 10.20 -13.42 5.62
CA VAL A 283 9.25 -12.54 6.30
C VAL A 283 8.59 -13.34 7.41
N ALA A 284 8.95 -13.05 8.65
CA ALA A 284 8.33 -13.70 9.81
C ALA A 284 7.22 -12.81 10.35
N SER A 285 6.03 -13.38 10.51
CA SER A 285 4.98 -12.81 11.35
C SER A 285 5.30 -13.03 12.83
N VAL A 286 4.90 -12.06 13.66
CA VAL A 286 5.03 -12.11 15.12
C VAL A 286 3.69 -11.72 15.75
N ASP A 287 3.28 -12.44 16.78
CA ASP A 287 2.15 -12.03 17.63
C ASP A 287 2.55 -10.90 18.61
N GLN A 288 1.57 -10.36 19.32
CA GLN A 288 1.79 -9.31 20.33
C GLN A 288 2.21 -9.88 21.68
N GLY A 289 2.13 -11.20 21.88
CA GLY A 289 2.17 -11.83 23.20
C GLY A 289 1.02 -11.36 24.08
N TYR A 290 1.25 -11.28 25.40
CA TYR A 290 0.28 -10.67 26.32
C TYR A 290 0.98 -10.10 27.55
N HIS A 291 0.46 -8.96 28.02
CA HIS A 291 0.76 -8.41 29.32
C HIS A 291 -0.53 -7.90 29.96
N SER A 292 -0.67 -8.04 31.27
CA SER A 292 -1.83 -7.61 32.05
C SER A 292 -2.29 -6.17 31.79
N SER A 293 -1.41 -5.26 31.35
CA SER A 293 -1.79 -3.88 31.00
C SER A 293 -2.46 -3.73 29.62
N PHE A 294 -2.32 -4.70 28.72
CA PHE A 294 -2.79 -4.60 27.33
C PHE A 294 -4.31 -4.45 27.21
N PHE A 295 -5.06 -5.02 28.16
CA PHE A 295 -6.51 -4.84 28.20
C PHE A 295 -6.91 -3.40 28.49
N GLU A 296 -6.32 -2.78 29.53
CA GLU A 296 -6.61 -1.38 29.88
C GLU A 296 -6.10 -0.40 28.80
N GLU A 297 -5.04 -0.77 28.08
CA GLU A 297 -4.47 0.00 26.98
C GLU A 297 -5.24 -0.18 25.65
N GLY A 298 -6.18 -1.13 25.58
CA GLY A 298 -6.98 -1.41 24.38
C GLY A 298 -6.23 -2.16 23.27
N ILE A 299 -5.11 -2.79 23.63
CA ILE A 299 -4.29 -3.64 22.75
C ILE A 299 -4.87 -5.06 22.65
N SER A 300 -5.35 -5.59 23.79
CA SER A 300 -6.01 -6.90 23.87
C SER A 300 -7.51 -6.77 24.13
N GLU A 301 -8.32 -7.65 23.53
CA GLU A 301 -9.75 -7.76 23.81
C GLU A 301 -10.05 -8.51 25.12
N PHE A 302 -9.10 -9.31 25.59
CA PHE A 302 -9.25 -10.18 26.77
C PHE A 302 -8.50 -9.61 27.98
N GLU A 303 -9.12 -9.74 29.16
CA GLU A 303 -8.57 -9.38 30.46
C GLU A 303 -8.08 -10.63 31.20
N ASN A 304 -7.10 -10.47 32.10
CA ASN A 304 -6.61 -11.53 32.99
C ASN A 304 -6.02 -12.78 32.31
N LEU A 305 -5.50 -12.66 31.09
CA LEU A 305 -4.71 -13.74 30.48
C LEU A 305 -3.32 -13.86 31.13
N VAL A 306 -2.66 -15.00 30.92
CA VAL A 306 -1.29 -15.23 31.39
C VAL A 306 -0.33 -14.38 30.57
N ASP A 307 0.50 -13.61 31.27
CA ASP A 307 1.58 -12.82 30.68
C ASP A 307 2.55 -13.73 29.90
N ILE A 308 2.70 -13.47 28.61
CA ILE A 308 3.56 -14.25 27.71
C ILE A 308 4.36 -13.34 26.79
N THR A 309 5.55 -13.81 26.44
CA THR A 309 6.39 -13.13 25.45
C THR A 309 5.88 -13.40 24.03
N PRO A 310 6.11 -12.50 23.06
CA PRO A 310 5.73 -12.72 21.68
C PRO A 310 6.36 -13.95 21.05
N THR A 311 5.65 -14.58 20.12
CA THR A 311 6.10 -15.71 19.33
C THR A 311 6.25 -15.32 17.86
N GLU A 312 7.36 -15.74 17.26
CA GLU A 312 7.66 -15.53 15.85
C GLU A 312 7.44 -16.81 15.04
N SER A 313 6.84 -16.68 13.85
CA SER A 313 6.68 -17.77 12.88
C SER A 313 8.01 -18.36 12.39
N SER A 314 7.99 -19.61 11.93
CA SER A 314 9.18 -20.29 11.42
C SER A 314 9.67 -19.69 10.10
N LYS A 315 10.98 -19.86 9.84
CA LYS A 315 11.63 -19.52 8.57
C LYS A 315 12.74 -20.54 8.28
N ILE A 316 12.42 -21.56 7.49
CA ILE A 316 13.34 -22.65 7.19
C ILE A 316 13.76 -22.61 5.72
N ILE A 317 15.07 -22.70 5.50
CA ILE A 317 15.66 -22.90 4.18
C ILE A 317 16.67 -24.04 4.31
N GLU A 318 16.40 -25.14 3.63
CA GLU A 318 17.30 -26.29 3.60
C GLU A 318 18.06 -26.30 2.27
N VAL A 319 19.38 -26.44 2.35
CA VAL A 319 20.24 -26.58 1.19
C VAL A 319 20.93 -27.95 1.21
N ASP A 320 21.28 -28.47 0.04
CA ASP A 320 22.13 -29.65 -0.07
C ASP A 320 23.62 -29.34 0.13
N ALA A 321 24.47 -30.35 0.08
CA ALA A 321 25.93 -30.21 0.20
C ALA A 321 26.60 -29.35 -0.91
N PHE A 322 25.83 -28.91 -1.91
CA PHE A 322 26.26 -28.01 -2.98
C PHE A 322 25.56 -26.64 -2.89
N ASP A 323 25.00 -26.29 -1.73
CA ASP A 323 24.28 -25.04 -1.45
C ASP A 323 23.05 -24.80 -2.36
N ARG A 324 22.44 -25.87 -2.88
CA ARG A 324 21.22 -25.77 -3.68
C ARG A 324 20.01 -25.90 -2.77
N PRO A 325 19.01 -24.99 -2.86
CA PRO A 325 17.82 -25.09 -2.05
C PRO A 325 17.05 -26.37 -2.38
N VAL A 326 16.76 -27.16 -1.35
CA VAL A 326 15.97 -28.40 -1.40
C VAL A 326 14.58 -28.15 -0.84
N ASN A 327 14.49 -27.36 0.22
CA ASN A 327 13.24 -26.94 0.83
C ASN A 327 13.32 -25.45 1.19
N VAL A 328 12.26 -24.71 0.90
CA VAL A 328 12.14 -23.27 1.19
C VAL A 328 10.73 -23.05 1.69
N ASP A 329 10.58 -22.55 2.92
CA ASP A 329 9.28 -22.22 3.48
C ASP A 329 8.56 -21.16 2.63
N ARG A 330 7.22 -21.14 2.69
CA ARG A 330 6.40 -20.20 1.90
C ARG A 330 6.67 -18.72 2.17
N ASN A 331 7.20 -18.39 3.35
CA ASN A 331 7.58 -17.05 3.76
C ASN A 331 9.08 -16.76 3.57
N ALA A 332 9.81 -17.67 2.92
CA ALA A 332 11.23 -17.56 2.64
C ALA A 332 11.51 -17.56 1.13
N ALA A 333 12.62 -16.96 0.74
CA ALA A 333 13.03 -16.90 -0.66
C ALA A 333 14.55 -16.91 -0.81
N VAL A 334 15.03 -17.56 -1.86
CA VAL A 334 16.45 -17.60 -2.24
C VAL A 334 16.61 -16.87 -3.56
N VAL A 335 17.36 -15.76 -3.56
CA VAL A 335 17.50 -14.90 -4.72
C VAL A 335 18.95 -14.53 -4.98
N VAL A 336 19.26 -14.31 -6.27
CA VAL A 336 20.54 -13.79 -6.73
C VAL A 336 20.24 -12.54 -7.56
N PRO A 337 20.40 -11.32 -7.01
CA PRO A 337 20.21 -10.10 -7.77
C PRO A 337 21.17 -10.05 -8.94
N GLN A 338 20.71 -9.52 -10.07
CA GLN A 338 21.46 -9.44 -11.31
C GLN A 338 20.80 -8.45 -12.26
N ALA A 339 21.61 -7.85 -13.12
CA ALA A 339 21.09 -7.04 -14.22
C ALA A 339 20.28 -7.91 -15.20
N PRO A 340 19.26 -7.35 -15.86
CA PRO A 340 18.55 -8.05 -16.93
C PRO A 340 19.51 -8.41 -18.08
N ALA A 341 19.12 -9.39 -18.89
CA ALA A 341 19.88 -9.78 -20.06
C ALA A 341 20.08 -8.60 -21.02
N ALA A 342 21.26 -8.52 -21.62
CA ALA A 342 21.58 -7.53 -22.64
C ALA A 342 20.53 -7.54 -23.77
N GLY A 343 19.85 -6.40 -23.99
CA GLY A 343 18.80 -6.25 -25.01
C GLY A 343 17.38 -6.55 -24.53
N TYR A 344 17.18 -6.86 -23.25
CA TYR A 344 15.86 -7.04 -22.66
C TYR A 344 15.12 -5.71 -22.53
N VAL A 345 13.81 -5.72 -22.83
CA VAL A 345 12.92 -4.60 -22.62
C VAL A 345 11.93 -4.97 -21.51
N SER A 346 11.88 -4.15 -20.47
CA SER A 346 10.94 -4.36 -19.36
C SER A 346 9.48 -4.26 -19.81
N PRO A 347 8.56 -4.97 -19.15
CA PRO A 347 7.14 -4.80 -19.38
C PRO A 347 6.72 -3.33 -19.20
N GLN A 348 5.89 -2.87 -20.11
CA GLN A 348 5.24 -1.57 -20.05
C GLN A 348 3.86 -1.66 -20.69
N ILE A 349 3.03 -0.65 -20.45
CA ILE A 349 1.73 -0.54 -21.10
C ILE A 349 1.94 -0.09 -22.54
N GLU A 350 1.13 -0.61 -23.48
CA GLU A 350 1.06 -0.12 -24.85
C GLU A 350 0.49 1.32 -24.86
N GLY A 351 1.37 2.31 -24.84
CA GLY A 351 1.01 3.73 -24.74
C GLY A 351 1.68 4.41 -23.54
N GLU A 352 1.15 5.56 -23.12
CA GLU A 352 1.65 6.29 -21.93
C GLU A 352 0.90 5.91 -20.65
N SER A 353 -0.35 5.47 -20.76
CA SER A 353 -1.23 5.16 -19.62
C SER A 353 -2.26 4.08 -19.97
N LEU A 354 -2.98 3.60 -18.94
CA LEU A 354 -4.18 2.80 -19.18
C LEU A 354 -5.16 3.60 -20.04
N THR A 355 -5.88 2.90 -20.93
CA THR A 355 -6.92 3.51 -21.75
C THR A 355 -8.24 3.42 -21.01
N HIS A 356 -8.82 4.55 -20.65
CA HIS A 356 -10.21 4.66 -20.18
C HIS A 356 -11.12 4.58 -21.41
N VAL A 357 -11.82 3.46 -21.56
CA VAL A 357 -12.56 3.09 -22.78
C VAL A 357 -14.01 3.59 -22.74
N GLU A 358 -14.65 3.40 -21.59
CA GLU A 358 -16.04 3.76 -21.32
C GLU A 358 -16.12 4.37 -19.91
N GLY A 359 -17.15 5.20 -19.69
CA GLY A 359 -17.37 5.95 -18.45
C GLY A 359 -16.77 7.36 -18.44
N VAL A 360 -17.03 8.09 -17.36
CA VAL A 360 -16.68 9.52 -17.21
C VAL A 360 -15.92 9.79 -15.90
N SER A 361 -15.45 8.76 -15.22
CA SER A 361 -14.71 8.92 -13.97
C SER A 361 -13.48 9.82 -14.11
N THR A 362 -13.14 10.51 -13.02
CA THR A 362 -11.86 11.23 -12.88
C THR A 362 -10.87 10.47 -12.01
N ALA A 363 -11.12 9.19 -11.71
CA ALA A 363 -10.21 8.37 -10.92
C ALA A 363 -8.88 8.15 -11.67
N ASN A 364 -7.81 8.00 -10.90
CA ASN A 364 -6.50 7.65 -11.45
C ASN A 364 -6.25 6.17 -11.24
N VAL A 365 -6.14 5.43 -12.33
CA VAL A 365 -5.85 3.98 -12.33
C VAL A 365 -4.45 3.78 -12.88
N GLY A 366 -3.58 3.18 -12.07
CA GLY A 366 -2.21 2.84 -12.42
C GLY A 366 -1.94 1.34 -12.27
N VAL A 367 -0.94 0.86 -13.00
CA VAL A 367 -0.42 -0.51 -12.91
C VAL A 367 1.09 -0.43 -12.77
N GLU A 368 1.64 -1.18 -11.83
CA GLU A 368 3.08 -1.35 -11.65
C GLU A 368 3.48 -2.80 -11.93
N PHE A 369 4.59 -3.00 -12.63
CA PHE A 369 5.09 -4.32 -12.99
C PHE A 369 6.22 -4.72 -12.05
N LEU A 370 5.93 -5.61 -11.09
CA LEU A 370 6.88 -6.02 -10.06
C LEU A 370 7.55 -7.36 -10.39
N VAL A 371 6.84 -8.32 -10.99
CA VAL A 371 7.37 -9.65 -11.37
C VAL A 371 7.28 -9.84 -12.90
N PRO A 372 8.27 -9.36 -13.66
CA PRO A 372 8.22 -9.43 -15.12
C PRO A 372 8.34 -10.85 -15.70
N ASP A 373 9.01 -11.77 -15.00
CA ASP A 373 9.46 -13.03 -15.61
C ASP A 373 8.39 -14.10 -15.81
N GLU A 374 7.24 -14.04 -15.10
CA GLU A 374 6.28 -15.15 -15.13
C GLU A 374 4.84 -14.76 -15.45
N SER A 375 4.45 -13.50 -15.29
CA SER A 375 3.05 -13.25 -14.97
C SER A 375 2.35 -12.20 -15.86
N ASN A 376 3.09 -11.37 -16.60
CA ASN A 376 2.56 -10.35 -17.52
C ASN A 376 3.19 -10.47 -18.93
N ARG A 377 2.83 -11.54 -19.66
CA ARG A 377 3.44 -11.83 -20.96
C ARG A 377 3.14 -10.73 -21.99
N GLN A 378 4.10 -10.51 -22.88
CA GLN A 378 3.90 -9.63 -24.02
C GLN A 378 2.64 -10.01 -24.82
N GLY A 379 1.85 -8.99 -25.16
CA GLY A 379 0.62 -9.13 -25.92
C GLY A 379 -0.61 -9.44 -25.07
N TYR A 380 -0.45 -9.75 -23.77
CA TYR A 380 -1.59 -9.92 -22.88
C TYR A 380 -2.36 -8.61 -22.74
N THR A 381 -3.68 -8.72 -22.80
CA THR A 381 -4.64 -7.63 -22.62
C THR A 381 -5.43 -7.84 -21.34
N TYR A 382 -5.63 -6.75 -20.61
CA TYR A 382 -6.33 -6.73 -19.34
C TYR A 382 -7.50 -5.76 -19.41
N GLU A 383 -8.56 -6.10 -18.69
CA GLU A 383 -9.76 -5.28 -18.56
C GLU A 383 -10.10 -5.14 -17.07
N LEU A 384 -10.37 -3.90 -16.67
CA LEU A 384 -10.80 -3.53 -15.34
C LEU A 384 -12.21 -2.94 -15.44
N THR A 385 -13.16 -3.57 -14.76
CA THR A 385 -14.58 -3.20 -14.74
C THR A 385 -15.05 -2.98 -13.31
N PHE A 386 -16.07 -2.15 -13.10
CA PHE A 386 -16.58 -1.80 -11.78
C PHE A 386 -18.05 -2.19 -11.60
N THR A 387 -18.50 -2.20 -10.36
CA THR A 387 -19.91 -2.30 -9.98
C THR A 387 -20.26 -1.13 -9.05
N ASP A 388 -21.52 -0.73 -9.03
CA ASP A 388 -22.01 0.34 -8.15
C ASP A 388 -23.39 0.03 -7.54
N ASP A 389 -23.87 0.93 -6.68
CA ASP A 389 -25.16 0.81 -5.99
C ASP A 389 -26.33 1.53 -6.68
N ASN A 390 -26.15 2.07 -7.89
CA ASN A 390 -27.14 2.86 -8.64
C ASN A 390 -27.80 4.03 -7.88
N ARG A 391 -27.22 4.50 -6.76
CA ARG A 391 -27.85 5.52 -5.90
C ARG A 391 -28.11 6.84 -6.63
N TYR A 392 -27.31 7.21 -7.64
CA TYR A 392 -27.54 8.44 -8.40
C TYR A 392 -28.67 8.28 -9.41
N ALA A 393 -28.80 7.11 -10.04
CA ALA A 393 -29.91 6.80 -10.94
C ALA A 393 -31.29 6.88 -10.23
N GLU A 394 -31.36 6.51 -8.94
CA GLU A 394 -32.59 6.64 -8.15
C GLU A 394 -33.02 8.11 -7.94
N LEU A 395 -32.09 9.07 -7.97
CA LEU A 395 -32.37 10.49 -7.79
C LEU A 395 -32.91 11.14 -9.06
N ASP A 396 -32.38 10.77 -10.22
CA ASP A 396 -32.85 11.25 -11.52
C ASP A 396 -32.42 10.34 -12.68
N SER A 397 -33.16 9.25 -12.89
CA SER A 397 -32.95 8.31 -13.99
C SER A 397 -33.02 8.91 -15.41
N MET A 398 -33.50 10.15 -15.57
CA MET A 398 -33.46 10.82 -16.88
C MET A 398 -32.06 11.31 -17.24
N PHE A 399 -31.19 11.47 -16.24
CA PHE A 399 -29.91 12.15 -16.40
C PHE A 399 -28.77 11.56 -15.52
N PHE A 400 -29.01 10.45 -14.81
CA PHE A 400 -28.02 9.70 -14.05
C PHE A 400 -28.11 8.20 -14.40
N GLU A 401 -26.97 7.63 -14.78
CA GLU A 401 -26.74 6.20 -14.85
C GLU A 401 -25.58 5.92 -13.87
N GLY A 402 -25.76 4.96 -12.94
CA GLY A 402 -24.75 4.57 -11.94
C GLY A 402 -24.92 5.11 -10.51
N GLY A 403 -23.90 4.86 -9.70
CA GLY A 403 -23.93 5.03 -8.25
C GLY A 403 -22.56 5.18 -7.60
N VAL A 404 -22.50 4.88 -6.31
CA VAL A 404 -21.25 4.78 -5.55
C VAL A 404 -20.64 3.41 -5.82
N THR A 405 -19.35 3.36 -6.14
CA THR A 405 -18.63 2.12 -6.44
C THR A 405 -18.76 1.12 -5.29
N THR A 406 -19.12 -0.13 -5.61
CA THR A 406 -19.29 -1.24 -4.66
C THR A 406 -18.31 -2.38 -4.89
N GLY A 407 -17.67 -2.43 -6.06
CA GLY A 407 -16.86 -3.56 -6.47
C GLY A 407 -16.04 -3.26 -7.71
N PHE A 408 -15.00 -4.04 -7.93
CA PHE A 408 -14.27 -4.05 -9.19
C PHE A 408 -13.68 -5.42 -9.51
N THR A 409 -13.42 -5.65 -10.78
CA THR A 409 -12.88 -6.91 -11.29
C THR A 409 -11.75 -6.64 -12.26
N LEU A 410 -10.58 -7.23 -12.00
CA LEU A 410 -9.48 -7.29 -12.96
C LEU A 410 -9.53 -8.65 -13.68
N LYS A 411 -9.58 -8.60 -15.00
CA LYS A 411 -9.59 -9.79 -15.86
C LYS A 411 -8.45 -9.74 -16.86
N ASN A 412 -7.78 -10.87 -17.04
CA ASN A 412 -6.91 -11.10 -18.20
C ASN A 412 -7.79 -11.49 -19.38
N SER A 413 -8.03 -10.55 -20.29
CA SER A 413 -8.89 -10.74 -21.47
C SER A 413 -8.28 -11.68 -22.51
N THR A 414 -6.96 -11.92 -22.47
CA THR A 414 -6.28 -12.86 -23.36
C THR A 414 -6.48 -14.31 -22.92
N THR A 415 -6.39 -14.60 -21.61
CA THR A 415 -6.56 -15.96 -21.07
C THR A 415 -8.00 -16.26 -20.64
N GLY A 416 -8.79 -15.22 -20.35
CA GLY A 416 -10.13 -15.31 -19.79
C GLY A 416 -10.17 -15.43 -18.27
N ALA A 417 -9.02 -15.45 -17.59
CA ALA A 417 -8.92 -15.58 -16.14
C ALA A 417 -9.31 -14.29 -15.42
N THR A 418 -10.15 -14.40 -14.38
CA THR A 418 -10.39 -13.33 -13.41
C THR A 418 -9.28 -13.37 -12.37
N LEU A 419 -8.52 -12.28 -12.26
CA LEU A 419 -7.36 -12.18 -11.37
C LEU A 419 -7.72 -11.60 -10.01
N LEU A 420 -8.66 -10.65 -10.00
CA LEU A 420 -9.16 -10.00 -8.79
C LEU A 420 -10.66 -9.76 -8.94
N ASN A 421 -11.39 -10.00 -7.86
CA ASN A 421 -12.75 -9.53 -7.68
C ASN A 421 -12.89 -9.01 -6.25
N ALA A 422 -12.82 -7.69 -6.10
CA ALA A 422 -12.93 -7.02 -4.82
C ALA A 422 -14.34 -6.42 -4.67
N GLN A 423 -14.91 -6.54 -3.48
CA GLN A 423 -16.22 -5.97 -3.13
C GLN A 423 -16.07 -5.18 -1.82
N GLY A 424 -16.68 -4.00 -1.72
CA GLY A 424 -16.56 -3.15 -0.54
C GLY A 424 -17.08 -1.74 -0.73
N GLY A 425 -16.83 -0.87 0.25
CA GLY A 425 -17.15 0.55 0.14
C GLY A 425 -16.18 1.30 -0.78
N ALA A 426 -16.70 2.30 -1.52
CA ALA A 426 -16.02 3.01 -2.61
C ALA A 426 -14.63 3.60 -2.35
N SER A 427 -14.17 3.73 -1.10
CA SER A 427 -12.82 4.22 -0.79
C SER A 427 -11.95 3.18 -0.10
N THR A 428 -12.49 2.43 0.86
CA THR A 428 -11.71 1.44 1.64
C THR A 428 -11.34 0.21 0.85
N MET A 429 -12.10 -0.11 -0.21
CA MET A 429 -11.80 -1.28 -1.05
C MET A 429 -10.53 -1.11 -1.88
N PHE A 430 -10.22 0.11 -2.36
CA PHE A 430 -9.06 0.36 -3.21
C PHE A 430 -7.75 0.41 -2.43
N THR A 431 -7.84 0.81 -1.16
CA THR A 431 -6.76 0.74 -0.19
C THR A 431 -6.81 -0.53 0.65
N SER A 432 -7.71 -1.48 0.30
CA SER A 432 -7.81 -2.72 1.05
C SER A 432 -6.54 -3.53 0.86
N GLN A 433 -6.20 -4.25 1.91
CA GLN A 433 -5.04 -5.10 1.97
C GLN A 433 -4.98 -6.11 0.82
N GLU A 434 -6.13 -6.69 0.44
CA GLU A 434 -6.25 -7.59 -0.70
C GLU A 434 -5.74 -6.93 -2.00
N VAL A 435 -6.01 -5.63 -2.21
CA VAL A 435 -5.60 -4.90 -3.41
C VAL A 435 -4.13 -4.50 -3.37
N ILE A 436 -3.64 -4.06 -2.20
CA ILE A 436 -2.28 -3.49 -2.07
C ILE A 436 -1.19 -4.54 -1.82
N ALA A 437 -1.52 -5.67 -1.18
CA ALA A 437 -0.54 -6.68 -0.77
C ALA A 437 -0.31 -7.77 -1.82
N ARG A 438 -1.26 -7.96 -2.74
CA ARG A 438 -1.21 -9.06 -3.73
C ARG A 438 -0.71 -8.62 -5.09
N LEU A 439 -0.06 -9.56 -5.76
CA LEU A 439 0.37 -9.43 -7.14
C LEU A 439 -0.60 -10.16 -8.07
N TYR A 440 -1.12 -9.45 -9.06
CA TYR A 440 -2.04 -9.95 -10.07
C TYR A 440 -1.30 -10.09 -11.38
N ASP A 441 -1.03 -11.33 -11.80
CA ASP A 441 -0.21 -11.56 -12.98
C ASP A 441 1.14 -10.78 -12.89
N GLY A 442 1.75 -10.73 -11.70
CA GLY A 442 3.04 -10.05 -11.46
C GLY A 442 2.95 -8.52 -11.47
N MET A 443 1.73 -8.00 -11.49
CA MET A 443 1.42 -6.58 -11.49
C MET A 443 0.76 -6.17 -10.18
N ARG A 444 0.94 -4.92 -9.78
CA ARG A 444 0.17 -4.29 -8.72
C ARG A 444 -0.75 -3.23 -9.32
N LEU A 445 -1.99 -3.16 -8.81
CA LEU A 445 -2.93 -2.10 -9.16
C LEU A 445 -2.84 -0.96 -8.14
N ASN A 446 -2.90 0.27 -8.64
CA ASN A 446 -3.10 1.45 -7.82
C ASN A 446 -4.32 2.21 -8.32
N ILE A 447 -5.33 2.39 -7.48
CA ILE A 447 -6.58 3.05 -7.85
C ILE A 447 -6.85 4.17 -6.85
N ASP A 448 -6.73 5.41 -7.32
CA ASP A 448 -7.13 6.60 -6.58
C ASP A 448 -8.52 7.04 -7.07
N ASN A 449 -9.54 6.61 -6.33
CA ASN A 449 -10.93 6.89 -6.62
C ASN A 449 -11.48 8.00 -5.70
N PRO A 450 -12.07 9.08 -6.24
CA PRO A 450 -12.79 10.05 -5.43
C PRO A 450 -13.89 9.36 -4.62
N ALA A 451 -13.90 9.54 -3.28
CA ALA A 451 -14.90 8.89 -2.41
C ALA A 451 -16.34 9.37 -2.67
N SER A 452 -16.51 10.58 -3.22
CA SER A 452 -17.80 11.14 -3.62
C SER A 452 -17.62 12.26 -4.65
N PRO A 453 -18.69 12.61 -5.38
CA PRO A 453 -18.64 13.73 -6.32
C PRO A 453 -18.33 15.04 -5.60
N SER A 454 -17.44 15.86 -6.16
CA SER A 454 -17.09 17.16 -5.58
C SER A 454 -16.67 18.15 -6.65
N PHE A 455 -16.79 19.45 -6.35
CA PHE A 455 -16.27 20.50 -7.23
C PHE A 455 -14.75 20.36 -7.35
N LYS A 456 -14.24 20.25 -8.58
CA LYS A 456 -12.80 20.16 -8.85
C LYS A 456 -12.25 21.52 -9.21
N GLU A 457 -12.76 22.11 -10.29
CA GLU A 457 -12.36 23.44 -10.73
C GLU A 457 -13.40 24.09 -11.66
N ALA A 458 -13.25 25.40 -11.86
CA ALA A 458 -13.97 26.15 -12.88
C ALA A 458 -12.98 27.01 -13.66
N ARG A 459 -13.08 27.00 -14.98
CA ARG A 459 -12.18 27.73 -15.89
C ARG A 459 -12.95 28.32 -17.06
N TRP A 460 -12.64 29.57 -17.38
CA TRP A 460 -13.18 30.20 -18.59
C TRP A 460 -12.49 29.62 -19.82
N LEU A 461 -13.31 29.18 -20.77
CA LEU A 461 -12.85 28.84 -22.10
C LEU A 461 -12.51 30.14 -22.85
N ARG A 462 -11.62 30.03 -23.85
CA ARG A 462 -11.20 31.21 -24.62
C ARG A 462 -12.39 31.74 -25.41
N ASN A 463 -12.73 33.01 -25.21
CA ASN A 463 -13.78 33.67 -25.98
C ASN A 463 -13.43 33.65 -27.47
N ASN A 464 -14.31 33.04 -28.28
CA ASN A 464 -14.08 32.90 -29.71
C ASN A 464 -14.25 34.21 -30.50
N LEU A 465 -14.87 35.24 -29.90
CA LEU A 465 -15.12 36.55 -30.49
C LEU A 465 -14.06 37.59 -30.09
N SER A 466 -13.73 37.68 -28.80
CA SER A 466 -12.80 38.69 -28.26
C SER A 466 -11.37 38.18 -28.10
N GLY A 467 -11.18 36.86 -27.98
CA GLY A 467 -9.89 36.21 -27.70
C GLY A 467 -9.39 36.36 -26.27
N VAL A 468 -10.17 37.00 -25.38
CA VAL A 468 -9.87 37.28 -23.97
C VAL A 468 -10.99 36.71 -23.10
N SER A 469 -10.64 36.05 -22.00
CA SER A 469 -11.60 35.49 -21.04
C SER A 469 -11.75 36.41 -19.83
N PRO A 470 -12.95 36.46 -19.19
CA PRO A 470 -13.16 37.27 -17.99
C PRO A 470 -12.40 36.68 -16.80
N THR A 471 -12.18 37.52 -15.79
CA THR A 471 -11.47 37.16 -14.55
C THR A 471 -12.41 36.71 -13.42
N LEU A 472 -13.72 36.67 -13.68
CA LEU A 472 -14.75 36.22 -12.73
C LEU A 472 -14.42 34.82 -12.22
N GLN A 473 -14.35 34.64 -10.91
CA GLN A 473 -14.13 33.33 -10.30
C GLN A 473 -15.45 32.65 -10.00
N ALA A 474 -15.47 31.31 -10.09
CA ALA A 474 -16.60 30.50 -9.69
C ALA A 474 -16.14 29.42 -8.70
N THR A 475 -16.90 29.26 -7.62
CA THR A 475 -16.69 28.21 -6.62
C THR A 475 -17.94 27.36 -6.49
N GLY A 476 -17.81 26.04 -6.43
CA GLY A 476 -18.94 25.13 -6.21
C GLY A 476 -18.99 24.60 -4.79
N ASP A 477 -20.19 24.58 -4.20
CA ASP A 477 -20.47 23.86 -2.95
C ASP A 477 -21.70 22.96 -3.09
N ALA A 478 -21.68 21.80 -2.41
CA ALA A 478 -22.84 20.91 -2.30
C ALA A 478 -23.52 21.06 -0.92
N SER A 479 -23.14 22.06 -0.12
CA SER A 479 -23.60 22.20 1.27
C SER A 479 -24.95 22.94 1.34
N GLY A 480 -26.04 22.19 1.38
CA GLY A 480 -27.39 22.74 1.57
C GLY A 480 -28.42 21.65 1.85
N GLN A 481 -29.55 22.02 2.48
CA GLN A 481 -30.60 21.03 2.85
C GLN A 481 -31.22 20.27 1.66
N SER A 482 -31.00 20.72 0.43
CA SER A 482 -31.54 20.09 -0.80
C SER A 482 -30.48 19.91 -1.90
N ASN A 483 -29.22 20.21 -1.60
CA ASN A 483 -28.11 20.01 -2.54
C ASN A 483 -27.59 18.58 -2.40
N ILE A 484 -27.42 17.88 -3.51
CA ILE A 484 -26.83 16.55 -3.56
C ILE A 484 -25.67 16.62 -4.55
N ALA A 485 -24.48 16.24 -4.10
CA ALA A 485 -23.32 16.20 -4.97
C ALA A 485 -23.50 15.09 -6.02
N VAL A 486 -23.32 15.44 -7.29
CA VAL A 486 -23.56 14.56 -8.42
C VAL A 486 -22.39 14.64 -9.40
N PRO A 487 -21.96 13.53 -10.02
CA PRO A 487 -20.73 13.48 -10.81
C PRO A 487 -20.91 14.09 -12.21
N ARG A 488 -21.10 15.41 -12.30
CA ARG A 488 -21.40 16.11 -13.55
C ARG A 488 -20.48 17.28 -13.82
N ASP A 489 -20.19 17.45 -15.10
CA ASP A 489 -19.52 18.64 -15.62
C ASP A 489 -20.55 19.58 -16.23
N TYR A 490 -20.39 20.87 -15.95
CA TYR A 490 -21.30 21.90 -16.40
C TYR A 490 -20.59 22.93 -17.27
N GLU A 491 -21.31 23.49 -18.23
CA GLU A 491 -20.87 24.63 -19.00
C GLU A 491 -21.89 25.77 -18.87
N ILE A 492 -21.41 26.95 -18.50
CA ILE A 492 -22.23 28.16 -18.42
C ILE A 492 -21.88 29.03 -19.63
N ARG A 493 -22.81 29.09 -20.58
CA ARG A 493 -22.63 29.77 -21.86
C ARG A 493 -23.25 31.16 -21.81
N VAL A 494 -22.43 32.20 -21.93
CA VAL A 494 -22.87 33.60 -21.84
C VAL A 494 -23.25 34.14 -23.21
N SER A 495 -24.38 34.81 -23.27
CA SER A 495 -25.02 35.34 -24.48
C SER A 495 -25.74 36.67 -24.16
N GLU A 496 -26.71 37.05 -24.98
CA GLU A 496 -27.55 38.24 -24.77
C GLU A 496 -28.59 37.99 -23.66
N LEU A 497 -29.00 39.07 -22.97
CA LEU A 497 -30.05 39.00 -21.96
C LEU A 497 -31.35 38.42 -22.59
N GLY A 498 -31.92 37.40 -21.94
CA GLY A 498 -33.05 36.64 -22.48
C GLY A 498 -32.66 35.31 -23.13
N ALA A 499 -31.37 34.94 -23.11
CA ALA A 499 -30.87 33.65 -23.60
C ALA A 499 -31.50 32.44 -22.89
N SER A 500 -31.90 32.61 -21.63
CA SER A 500 -32.55 31.58 -20.82
C SER A 500 -33.44 32.20 -19.74
N LYS A 501 -34.18 31.36 -19.04
CA LYS A 501 -35.05 31.76 -17.93
C LYS A 501 -34.85 30.85 -16.73
N SER A 502 -34.54 31.45 -15.58
CA SER A 502 -34.31 30.70 -14.34
C SER A 502 -35.58 30.03 -13.82
N TYR A 503 -35.38 28.96 -13.07
CA TYR A 503 -36.44 28.22 -12.40
C TYR A 503 -36.69 28.77 -10.98
N SER A 504 -37.97 28.95 -10.65
CA SER A 504 -38.49 29.14 -9.29
C SER A 504 -39.92 28.63 -9.25
N ILE A 505 -40.32 28.02 -8.12
CA ILE A 505 -41.71 27.61 -7.85
C ILE A 505 -42.63 28.84 -7.93
N ASN A 506 -42.16 29.99 -7.46
CA ASN A 506 -42.89 31.24 -7.62
C ASN A 506 -42.57 31.85 -8.99
N LYS A 507 -43.52 31.75 -9.94
CA LYS A 507 -43.35 32.21 -11.33
C LYS A 507 -42.93 33.68 -11.43
N SER A 508 -43.31 34.54 -10.46
CA SER A 508 -42.92 35.95 -10.46
C SER A 508 -41.45 36.19 -10.10
N GLN A 509 -40.76 35.19 -9.54
CA GLN A 509 -39.34 35.25 -9.18
C GLN A 509 -38.42 34.70 -10.27
N ARG A 510 -38.98 34.17 -11.37
CA ARG A 510 -38.18 33.70 -12.51
C ARG A 510 -37.59 34.90 -13.24
N LYS A 511 -36.26 34.89 -13.41
CA LYS A 511 -35.51 35.96 -14.08
C LYS A 511 -35.09 35.51 -15.48
N GLU A 512 -35.15 36.42 -16.44
CA GLU A 512 -34.48 36.22 -17.72
C GLU A 512 -32.99 36.43 -17.50
N THR A 513 -32.16 35.52 -17.99
CA THR A 513 -30.71 35.57 -17.77
C THR A 513 -29.97 35.70 -19.09
N ASN A 514 -28.77 36.27 -19.04
CA ASN A 514 -27.88 36.36 -20.19
C ASN A 514 -27.06 35.08 -20.41
N PHE A 515 -27.23 34.04 -19.60
CA PHE A 515 -26.49 32.78 -19.71
C PHE A 515 -27.43 31.57 -19.75
N GLN A 516 -26.91 30.46 -20.26
CA GLN A 516 -27.51 29.13 -20.22
C GLN A 516 -26.62 28.19 -19.42
N VAL A 517 -27.21 27.22 -18.73
CA VAL A 517 -26.47 26.15 -18.03
C VAL A 517 -26.65 24.86 -18.83
N TRP A 518 -25.55 24.23 -19.18
CA TRP A 518 -25.50 22.99 -19.96
C TRP A 518 -24.80 21.90 -19.14
N ASP A 519 -25.33 20.69 -19.23
CA ASP A 519 -24.62 19.48 -18.82
C ASP A 519 -23.73 19.06 -19.99
N VAL A 520 -22.45 18.86 -19.70
CA VAL A 520 -21.44 18.49 -20.70
C VAL A 520 -20.64 17.26 -20.23
N THR A 521 -21.22 16.49 -19.31
CA THR A 521 -20.60 15.25 -18.80
C THR A 521 -20.38 14.24 -19.94
N ASP A 522 -21.38 14.06 -20.82
CA ASP A 522 -21.20 13.42 -22.12
C ASP A 522 -21.07 14.49 -23.21
N LEU A 523 -19.83 14.70 -23.67
CA LEU A 523 -19.51 15.69 -24.71
C LEU A 523 -20.22 15.41 -26.05
N ASN A 524 -20.67 14.18 -26.31
CA ASN A 524 -21.38 13.84 -27.54
C ASN A 524 -22.86 14.20 -27.48
N ASN A 525 -23.43 14.33 -26.28
CA ASN A 525 -24.85 14.60 -26.07
C ASN A 525 -25.09 15.64 -24.96
N PRO A 526 -24.56 16.87 -25.10
CA PRO A 526 -24.79 17.92 -24.12
C PRO A 526 -26.25 18.40 -24.18
N PHE A 527 -26.83 18.70 -23.02
CA PHE A 527 -28.20 19.19 -22.92
C PHE A 527 -28.32 20.35 -21.92
N GLN A 528 -29.33 21.21 -22.12
CA GLN A 528 -29.55 22.35 -21.25
C GLN A 528 -30.22 21.92 -19.95
N VAL A 529 -29.64 22.31 -18.81
CA VAL A 529 -30.11 21.98 -17.46
C VAL A 529 -30.92 23.14 -16.90
N PRO A 530 -32.08 22.90 -16.28
CA PRO A 530 -32.79 23.92 -15.52
C PRO A 530 -31.99 24.33 -14.29
N TYR A 531 -32.07 25.59 -13.88
CA TYR A 531 -31.30 26.10 -12.74
C TYR A 531 -32.10 27.14 -11.96
N SER A 532 -31.88 27.16 -10.64
CA SER A 532 -32.21 28.30 -9.80
C SER A 532 -31.13 29.37 -9.95
N TYR A 533 -31.54 30.63 -9.93
CA TYR A 533 -30.65 31.79 -10.00
C TYR A 533 -30.99 32.77 -8.89
N THR A 534 -30.00 33.09 -8.08
CA THR A 534 -30.08 34.18 -7.09
C THR A 534 -29.12 35.26 -7.52
N ASP A 535 -29.71 36.32 -8.04
CA ASP A 535 -29.05 37.58 -8.36
C ASP A 535 -28.68 38.28 -7.05
N ARG A 536 -27.40 38.46 -6.78
CA ARG A 536 -26.94 39.22 -5.61
C ARG A 536 -26.02 40.31 -6.10
N GLN A 537 -26.39 41.55 -5.80
CA GLN A 537 -25.61 42.71 -6.16
C GLN A 537 -24.19 42.61 -5.61
N GLY A 538 -23.21 42.62 -6.51
CA GLY A 538 -21.79 42.53 -6.21
C GLY A 538 -21.11 43.87 -5.96
N LEU A 539 -19.79 43.84 -5.78
CA LEU A 539 -18.92 45.01 -5.72
C LEU A 539 -18.56 45.55 -7.13
N ILE A 540 -19.45 45.49 -8.13
CA ILE A 540 -19.18 46.02 -9.48
C ILE A 540 -20.12 47.18 -9.82
N PRO A 541 -19.61 48.31 -10.36
CA PRO A 541 -20.43 49.47 -10.73
C PRO A 541 -21.45 49.26 -11.85
N THR A 542 -21.35 48.19 -12.64
CA THR A 542 -22.17 47.91 -13.85
C THR A 542 -23.26 46.87 -13.63
N ASP A 543 -23.40 46.32 -12.42
CA ASP A 543 -24.35 45.26 -12.07
C ASP A 543 -25.78 45.82 -11.85
N THR A 544 -26.30 46.52 -12.87
CA THR A 544 -27.57 47.27 -12.76
C THR A 544 -28.74 46.59 -13.47
N GLU A 545 -28.48 45.63 -14.36
CA GLU A 545 -29.51 44.86 -15.06
C GLU A 545 -29.68 43.46 -14.46
N PRO A 546 -30.83 43.17 -13.81
CA PRO A 546 -31.07 41.86 -13.21
C PRO A 546 -30.99 40.72 -14.23
N GLY A 547 -30.26 39.65 -13.91
CA GLY A 547 -30.10 38.48 -14.78
C GLY A 547 -28.84 38.45 -15.64
N MET A 548 -28.01 39.49 -15.57
CA MET A 548 -26.64 39.41 -16.09
C MET A 548 -25.73 38.69 -15.10
N LEU A 549 -24.95 37.72 -15.58
CA LEU A 549 -23.97 37.03 -14.74
C LEU A 549 -22.90 38.01 -14.23
N SER A 550 -22.85 38.21 -12.91
CA SER A 550 -21.93 39.13 -12.25
C SER A 550 -21.38 38.54 -10.94
N PRO A 551 -20.34 39.12 -10.30
CA PRO A 551 -19.94 38.69 -8.98
C PRO A 551 -21.04 38.86 -7.94
N GLY A 552 -21.16 37.90 -7.03
CA GLY A 552 -22.22 37.84 -6.02
C GLY A 552 -23.29 36.83 -6.42
N ASP A 553 -23.50 36.63 -7.72
CA ASP A 553 -24.50 35.73 -8.24
C ASP A 553 -24.32 34.28 -7.79
N GLN A 554 -25.45 33.59 -7.71
CA GLN A 554 -25.49 32.17 -7.43
C GLN A 554 -26.35 31.43 -8.45
N ILE A 555 -25.77 30.38 -9.02
CA ILE A 555 -26.44 29.46 -9.94
C ILE A 555 -26.50 28.09 -9.27
N THR A 556 -27.65 27.43 -9.33
CA THR A 556 -27.82 26.08 -8.78
C THR A 556 -28.60 25.24 -9.79
N PRO A 557 -27.95 24.33 -10.54
CA PRO A 557 -28.65 23.41 -11.44
C PRO A 557 -29.60 22.51 -10.64
N VAL A 558 -30.82 22.33 -11.14
CA VAL A 558 -31.88 21.54 -10.51
C VAL A 558 -32.21 20.30 -11.35
N PHE A 559 -32.71 19.26 -10.70
CA PHE A 559 -32.98 17.97 -11.32
C PHE A 559 -34.19 17.27 -10.65
N GLY A 560 -34.58 16.11 -11.16
CA GLY A 560 -35.71 15.33 -10.65
C GLY A 560 -37.05 15.95 -11.05
N ALA A 561 -37.25 16.11 -12.37
CA ALA A 561 -38.42 16.76 -12.93
C ALA A 561 -39.70 15.95 -12.69
N VAL A 562 -40.59 16.47 -11.85
CA VAL A 562 -41.92 15.92 -11.58
C VAL A 562 -42.98 16.85 -12.18
N PRO A 563 -43.64 16.47 -13.29
CA PRO A 563 -44.74 17.24 -13.85
C PRO A 563 -45.90 17.30 -12.86
N VAL A 564 -46.43 18.50 -12.60
CA VAL A 564 -47.56 18.70 -11.70
C VAL A 564 -48.76 19.21 -12.49
N PRO A 565 -49.68 18.32 -12.92
CA PRO A 565 -50.74 18.66 -13.86
C PRO A 565 -51.64 19.83 -13.40
N PHE A 566 -51.88 19.95 -12.09
CA PHE A 566 -52.75 21.00 -11.55
C PHE A 566 -52.07 22.38 -11.44
N LEU A 567 -50.73 22.46 -11.47
CA LEU A 567 -49.99 23.73 -11.53
C LEU A 567 -49.65 24.15 -12.96
N ASN A 568 -49.86 23.25 -13.93
CA ASN A 568 -49.34 23.37 -15.29
C ASN A 568 -47.86 23.79 -15.27
N ASP A 569 -47.08 23.09 -14.45
CA ASP A 569 -45.69 23.39 -14.15
C ASP A 569 -44.92 22.11 -13.79
N THR A 570 -43.60 22.20 -13.79
CA THR A 570 -42.70 21.10 -13.40
C THR A 570 -42.04 21.46 -12.09
N LEU A 571 -42.12 20.59 -11.09
CA LEU A 571 -41.37 20.72 -9.85
C LEU A 571 -40.08 19.91 -9.98
N TYR A 572 -38.97 20.50 -9.56
CA TYR A 572 -37.70 19.78 -9.43
C TYR A 572 -37.53 19.35 -7.97
N SER A 573 -37.26 18.07 -7.75
CA SER A 573 -37.15 17.47 -6.41
C SER A 573 -35.77 17.66 -5.78
N GLY A 574 -34.74 18.00 -6.56
CA GLY A 574 -33.36 18.15 -6.08
C GLY A 574 -32.56 19.24 -6.79
N SER A 575 -31.43 19.57 -6.18
CA SER A 575 -30.41 20.48 -6.73
C SER A 575 -29.03 19.85 -6.60
N SER A 576 -28.15 20.17 -7.54
CA SER A 576 -26.77 19.65 -7.57
C SER A 576 -25.82 20.53 -6.75
N TYR A 577 -24.86 21.17 -7.41
CA TYR A 577 -23.95 22.14 -6.83
C TYR A 577 -24.53 23.55 -6.85
N ARG A 578 -24.18 24.35 -5.85
CA ARG A 578 -24.35 25.80 -5.88
C ARG A 578 -23.04 26.43 -6.34
N PHE A 579 -23.07 27.06 -7.49
CA PHE A 579 -21.98 27.87 -8.00
C PHE A 579 -22.15 29.30 -7.53
N THR A 580 -21.16 29.83 -6.81
CA THR A 580 -21.10 31.23 -6.40
C THR A 580 -20.03 31.94 -7.21
N PHE A 581 -20.37 33.08 -7.79
CA PHE A 581 -19.48 33.89 -8.59
C PHE A 581 -18.88 35.00 -7.76
N SER A 582 -17.59 35.27 -7.91
CA SER A 582 -16.90 36.29 -7.12
C SER A 582 -15.81 36.98 -7.92
N ALA A 583 -15.59 38.25 -7.61
CA ALA A 583 -14.46 38.99 -8.16
C ALA A 583 -13.17 38.53 -7.44
N PRO A 584 -12.07 38.27 -8.15
CA PRO A 584 -10.79 37.99 -7.51
C PRO A 584 -10.32 39.14 -6.63
N GLN A 585 -9.58 38.83 -5.57
CA GLN A 585 -9.25 39.77 -4.49
C GLN A 585 -8.49 41.02 -4.98
N ASN A 586 -7.63 40.88 -5.99
CA ASN A 586 -6.92 42.00 -6.62
C ASN A 586 -7.89 43.02 -7.26
N ALA A 587 -8.90 42.54 -7.97
CA ALA A 587 -9.90 43.39 -8.62
C ALA A 587 -10.79 44.07 -7.58
N GLN A 588 -11.16 43.36 -6.50
CA GLN A 588 -11.90 43.96 -5.37
C GLN A 588 -11.10 45.12 -4.74
N SER A 589 -9.82 44.90 -4.42
CA SER A 589 -8.97 45.95 -3.84
C SER A 589 -8.75 47.14 -4.78
N GLN A 590 -8.69 46.91 -6.09
CA GLN A 590 -8.61 47.98 -7.08
C GLN A 590 -9.89 48.81 -7.12
N LEU A 591 -11.07 48.17 -7.17
CA LEU A 591 -12.36 48.87 -7.15
C LEU A 591 -12.56 49.65 -5.85
N GLU A 592 -12.19 49.10 -4.70
CA GLU A 592 -12.21 49.81 -3.42
C GLU A 592 -11.27 51.03 -3.41
N SER A 593 -10.06 50.90 -3.96
CA SER A 593 -9.13 52.02 -4.09
C SER A 593 -9.69 53.13 -4.98
N ILE A 594 -10.34 52.76 -6.09
CA ILE A 594 -10.96 53.72 -7.01
C ILE A 594 -12.16 54.39 -6.32
N LEU A 595 -12.99 53.63 -5.60
CA LEU A 595 -14.11 54.15 -4.83
C LEU A 595 -13.65 55.15 -3.75
N ASN A 596 -12.56 54.86 -3.06
CA ASN A 596 -11.99 55.77 -2.06
C ASN A 596 -11.49 57.07 -2.72
N ALA A 597 -10.77 56.98 -3.84
CA ALA A 597 -10.30 58.16 -4.57
C ALA A 597 -11.46 59.00 -5.14
N ALA A 598 -12.55 58.35 -5.56
CA ALA A 598 -13.77 59.02 -6.00
C ALA A 598 -14.51 59.69 -4.83
N ASN A 599 -14.52 59.07 -3.64
CA ASN A 599 -15.03 59.69 -2.41
C ASN A 599 -14.19 60.89 -1.95
N ASP A 600 -12.87 60.89 -2.18
CA ASP A 600 -11.99 62.04 -1.94
C ASP A 600 -12.38 63.22 -2.85
N TRP A 601 -12.63 62.94 -4.13
CA TRP A 601 -13.17 63.93 -5.08
C TRP A 601 -14.52 64.49 -4.61
N TYR A 602 -15.44 63.61 -4.22
CA TYR A 602 -16.76 64.01 -3.74
C TYR A 602 -16.68 64.92 -2.52
N SER A 603 -15.82 64.56 -1.56
CA SER A 603 -15.58 65.31 -0.33
C SER A 603 -14.92 66.67 -0.60
N ALA A 604 -13.91 66.71 -1.49
CA ALA A 604 -13.19 67.94 -1.84
C ALA A 604 -14.12 68.97 -2.51
N LEU A 605 -14.94 68.54 -3.48
CA LEU A 605 -15.91 69.41 -4.16
C LEU A 605 -16.97 69.94 -3.19
N ARG A 606 -17.45 69.09 -2.28
CA ARG A 606 -18.40 69.46 -1.23
C ARG A 606 -17.83 70.51 -0.27
N LEU A 607 -16.58 70.34 0.16
CA LEU A 607 -15.89 71.29 1.06
C LEU A 607 -15.59 72.62 0.39
N ALA A 608 -15.22 72.60 -0.90
CA ALA A 608 -14.84 73.77 -1.67
C ALA A 608 -16.01 74.70 -2.05
N GLN A 609 -17.27 74.30 -1.82
CA GLN A 609 -18.49 75.07 -2.14
C GLN A 609 -18.51 75.69 -3.56
N ILE A 610 -18.00 74.96 -4.56
CA ILE A 610 -17.92 75.44 -5.94
C ILE A 610 -19.33 75.72 -6.47
N ARG A 611 -19.55 76.89 -7.09
CA ARG A 611 -20.87 77.29 -7.63
C ARG A 611 -21.35 76.25 -8.65
N GLY A 612 -22.50 75.63 -8.38
CA GLY A 612 -23.12 74.64 -9.29
C GLY A 612 -23.20 73.23 -8.72
N TYR A 613 -22.38 72.89 -7.72
CA TYR A 613 -22.34 71.55 -7.11
C TYR A 613 -23.02 71.48 -5.72
N SER A 614 -23.87 72.45 -5.39
CA SER A 614 -24.45 72.63 -4.04
C SER A 614 -25.62 71.68 -3.70
N ALA A 615 -26.03 70.81 -4.64
CA ALA A 615 -26.98 69.73 -4.38
C ALA A 615 -26.19 68.43 -4.19
N ILE A 616 -26.37 67.77 -3.04
CA ILE A 616 -25.70 66.51 -2.66
C ILE A 616 -26.52 65.36 -3.27
N PRO A 617 -26.14 64.75 -4.42
CA PRO A 617 -26.98 63.77 -5.10
C PRO A 617 -26.86 62.37 -4.46
N TYR A 618 -25.72 62.08 -3.83
CA TYR A 618 -25.31 60.73 -3.42
C TYR A 618 -25.23 60.53 -1.90
N GLY A 619 -25.59 61.52 -1.08
CA GLY A 619 -25.49 61.43 0.39
C GLY A 619 -24.10 61.80 0.94
N SER A 620 -23.62 61.12 2.01
CA SER A 620 -22.33 61.45 2.64
C SER A 620 -21.13 60.98 1.81
N ASP A 621 -21.25 59.81 1.19
CA ASP A 621 -20.23 59.10 0.40
C ASP A 621 -20.93 58.40 -0.76
N ILE A 622 -20.24 58.19 -1.88
CA ILE A 622 -20.74 57.41 -3.01
C ILE A 622 -20.68 55.91 -2.71
N SER A 623 -21.69 55.15 -3.14
CA SER A 623 -21.66 53.69 -3.12
C SER A 623 -20.95 53.11 -4.35
N MET A 624 -20.60 51.82 -4.32
CA MET A 624 -19.98 51.14 -5.47
C MET A 624 -20.86 51.18 -6.73
N GLU A 625 -22.18 51.08 -6.58
CA GLU A 625 -23.17 51.20 -7.66
C GLU A 625 -23.18 52.60 -8.29
N GLN A 626 -22.86 53.62 -7.49
CA GLN A 626 -22.85 55.02 -7.91
C GLN A 626 -21.50 55.43 -8.51
N LEU A 627 -20.48 54.58 -8.45
CA LEU A 627 -19.10 54.91 -8.80
C LEU A 627 -18.96 55.38 -10.26
N LEU A 628 -19.44 54.60 -11.23
CA LEU A 628 -19.36 54.98 -12.65
C LEU A 628 -20.22 56.21 -12.99
N PRO A 629 -21.51 56.27 -12.62
CA PRO A 629 -22.34 57.46 -12.84
C PRO A 629 -21.71 58.74 -12.27
N PHE A 630 -21.11 58.64 -11.09
CA PHE A 630 -20.44 59.75 -10.43
C PHE A 630 -19.16 60.18 -11.16
N LEU A 631 -18.32 59.23 -11.58
CA LEU A 631 -17.08 59.52 -12.30
C LEU A 631 -17.36 60.17 -13.67
N GLU A 632 -18.40 59.73 -14.38
CA GLU A 632 -18.87 60.35 -15.63
C GLU A 632 -19.39 61.79 -15.39
N GLU A 633 -20.17 62.00 -14.33
CA GLU A 633 -20.67 63.32 -13.95
C GLU A 633 -19.53 64.28 -13.60
N ILE A 634 -18.56 63.83 -12.79
CA ILE A 634 -17.42 64.65 -12.38
C ILE A 634 -16.50 64.96 -13.55
N GLU A 635 -16.21 64.00 -14.41
CA GLU A 635 -15.36 64.23 -15.58
C GLU A 635 -15.95 65.37 -16.44
N ALA A 636 -17.24 65.27 -16.77
CA ALA A 636 -17.94 66.30 -17.54
C ALA A 636 -18.00 67.65 -16.82
N PHE A 637 -18.14 67.65 -15.49
CA PHE A 637 -18.17 68.87 -14.67
C PHE A 637 -16.81 69.57 -14.64
N ILE A 638 -15.72 68.83 -14.41
CA ILE A 638 -14.37 69.39 -14.36
C ILE A 638 -13.99 69.98 -15.71
N ASP A 639 -14.28 69.30 -16.81
CA ASP A 639 -14.00 69.82 -18.16
C ASP A 639 -14.66 71.18 -18.42
N GLN A 640 -15.84 71.42 -17.84
CA GLN A 640 -16.55 72.69 -17.97
C GLN A 640 -16.06 73.78 -17.00
N GLU A 641 -15.69 73.41 -15.78
CA GLU A 641 -15.46 74.36 -14.67
C GLU A 641 -14.00 74.46 -14.21
N ILE A 642 -13.04 73.81 -14.87
CA ILE A 642 -11.61 73.80 -14.46
C ILE A 642 -11.00 75.20 -14.31
N GLY A 643 -11.46 76.17 -15.12
CA GLY A 643 -11.04 77.57 -15.01
C GLY A 643 -11.52 78.27 -13.73
N SER A 644 -12.72 77.93 -13.26
CA SER A 644 -13.34 78.45 -12.03
C SER A 644 -12.74 77.81 -10.78
N ILE A 645 -12.49 76.50 -10.85
CA ILE A 645 -11.85 75.70 -9.81
C ILE A 645 -10.43 76.22 -9.53
N ASN A 646 -9.63 76.44 -10.58
CA ASN A 646 -8.25 76.94 -10.44
C ASN A 646 -8.16 78.40 -9.94
N GLN A 647 -9.24 79.19 -10.06
CA GLN A 647 -9.30 80.56 -9.54
C GLN A 647 -9.72 80.64 -8.06
N THR A 648 -10.12 79.52 -7.46
CA THR A 648 -10.53 79.42 -6.06
C THR A 648 -9.41 78.73 -5.26
N PRO A 649 -8.57 79.46 -4.50
CA PRO A 649 -7.37 78.89 -3.86
C PRO A 649 -7.65 77.73 -2.89
N GLU A 650 -8.80 77.78 -2.21
CA GLU A 650 -9.27 76.75 -1.28
C GLU A 650 -9.71 75.47 -2.01
N ALA A 651 -10.32 75.60 -3.19
CA ALA A 651 -10.69 74.46 -4.03
C ALA A 651 -9.45 73.82 -4.67
N ALA A 652 -8.55 74.65 -5.20
CA ALA A 652 -7.33 74.22 -5.86
C ALA A 652 -6.38 73.45 -4.93
N SER A 653 -6.32 73.80 -3.64
CA SER A 653 -5.50 73.07 -2.66
C SER A 653 -6.10 71.73 -2.24
N LEU A 654 -7.43 71.61 -2.17
CA LEU A 654 -8.13 70.39 -1.78
C LEU A 654 -8.07 69.29 -2.85
N ILE A 655 -8.03 69.66 -4.13
CA ILE A 655 -7.94 68.71 -5.25
C ILE A 655 -6.50 68.43 -5.69
N GLN A 656 -5.52 69.18 -5.16
CA GLN A 656 -4.11 69.03 -5.53
C GLN A 656 -3.57 67.67 -5.06
N GLY A 657 -3.19 66.82 -6.03
CA GLY A 657 -2.63 65.49 -5.75
C GLY A 657 -3.64 64.34 -5.83
N LEU A 658 -4.93 64.62 -6.10
CA LEU A 658 -5.90 63.59 -6.45
C LEU A 658 -5.63 63.06 -7.86
N GLN A 659 -5.87 61.76 -8.09
CA GLN A 659 -5.86 61.17 -9.44
C GLN A 659 -6.95 61.80 -10.30
N SER A 660 -6.72 61.96 -11.60
CA SER A 660 -7.73 62.61 -12.46
C SER A 660 -8.99 61.74 -12.58
N PRO A 661 -10.20 62.35 -12.61
CA PRO A 661 -11.44 61.57 -12.76
C PRO A 661 -11.51 60.77 -14.05
N SER A 662 -10.91 61.26 -15.15
CA SER A 662 -10.76 60.49 -16.40
C SER A 662 -9.91 59.22 -16.22
N GLU A 663 -8.82 59.28 -15.44
CA GLU A 663 -8.02 58.08 -15.13
C GLU A 663 -8.76 57.11 -14.22
N LEU A 664 -9.50 57.62 -13.22
CA LEU A 664 -10.35 56.81 -12.34
C LEU A 664 -11.48 56.14 -13.12
N LEU A 665 -12.16 56.87 -14.02
CA LEU A 665 -13.23 56.35 -14.88
C LEU A 665 -12.70 55.25 -15.78
N ARG A 666 -11.59 55.50 -16.50
CA ARG A 666 -10.96 54.49 -17.36
C ARG A 666 -10.53 53.26 -16.57
N SER A 667 -9.99 53.43 -15.37
CA SER A 667 -9.56 52.31 -14.52
C SER A 667 -10.76 51.51 -14.00
N ALA A 668 -11.84 52.18 -13.59
CA ALA A 668 -13.08 51.53 -13.16
C ALA A 668 -13.73 50.74 -14.30
N GLN A 669 -13.80 51.33 -15.50
CA GLN A 669 -14.32 50.69 -16.70
C GLN A 669 -13.46 49.49 -17.10
N GLN A 670 -12.13 49.62 -17.05
CA GLN A 670 -11.23 48.51 -17.35
C GLN A 670 -11.43 47.33 -16.40
N VAL A 671 -11.48 47.56 -15.09
CA VAL A 671 -11.68 46.48 -14.11
C VAL A 671 -13.07 45.85 -14.27
N SER A 672 -14.11 46.66 -14.53
CA SER A 672 -15.45 46.16 -14.84
C SER A 672 -15.46 45.31 -16.12
N ASP A 673 -14.79 45.76 -17.19
CA ASP A 673 -14.67 45.05 -18.47
C ASP A 673 -13.91 43.73 -18.37
N GLU A 674 -12.93 43.64 -17.46
CA GLU A 674 -12.14 42.42 -17.20
C GLU A 674 -12.89 41.43 -16.31
N LEU A 675 -13.83 41.89 -15.47
CA LEU A 675 -14.62 41.05 -14.58
C LEU A 675 -15.88 40.50 -15.26
N MET A 676 -16.60 41.34 -16.00
CA MET A 676 -17.92 41.02 -16.53
C MET A 676 -17.82 40.06 -17.72
N PRO A 677 -18.47 38.88 -17.65
CA PRO A 677 -18.60 38.00 -18.81
C PRO A 677 -19.37 38.68 -19.95
N LYS A 678 -18.89 38.47 -21.16
CA LYS A 678 -19.40 39.02 -22.41
C LYS A 678 -20.01 37.90 -23.25
N GLN A 679 -20.79 38.28 -24.27
CA GLN A 679 -21.34 37.32 -25.22
C GLN A 679 -20.21 36.46 -25.83
N GLY A 680 -20.41 35.14 -25.83
CA GLY A 680 -19.44 34.17 -26.31
C GLY A 680 -18.39 33.73 -25.29
N ASP A 681 -18.50 34.15 -24.03
CA ASP A 681 -17.74 33.55 -22.92
C ASP A 681 -18.42 32.28 -22.42
N ASP A 682 -17.66 31.20 -22.34
CA ASP A 682 -18.13 29.92 -21.80
C ASP A 682 -17.29 29.56 -20.57
N LEU A 683 -17.95 29.29 -19.44
CA LEU A 683 -17.29 28.79 -18.23
C LEU A 683 -17.47 27.28 -18.16
N PHE A 684 -16.37 26.54 -18.17
CA PHE A 684 -16.37 25.10 -17.92
C PHE A 684 -16.15 24.81 -16.44
N ILE A 685 -16.99 23.95 -15.88
CA ILE A 685 -16.95 23.52 -14.49
C ILE A 685 -16.79 22.00 -14.46
N GLU A 686 -15.73 21.55 -13.80
CA GLU A 686 -15.38 20.14 -13.69
C GLU A 686 -15.67 19.64 -12.28
N ALA A 687 -16.25 18.45 -12.19
CA ALA A 687 -16.39 17.71 -10.95
C ALA A 687 -15.40 16.55 -10.87
N ASN A 688 -14.96 16.21 -9.67
CA ASN A 688 -14.40 14.90 -9.38
C ASN A 688 -15.53 13.88 -9.47
N LYS A 689 -15.32 12.82 -10.26
CA LYS A 689 -16.32 11.81 -10.58
C LYS A 689 -15.81 10.43 -10.11
N PRO A 690 -16.44 9.81 -9.10
CA PRO A 690 -16.11 8.44 -8.69
C PRO A 690 -16.30 7.45 -9.84
N LEU A 691 -15.67 6.28 -9.74
CA LEU A 691 -15.88 5.16 -10.65
C LEU A 691 -17.32 4.61 -10.54
N THR A 692 -17.94 4.31 -11.68
CA THR A 692 -19.28 3.70 -11.78
C THR A 692 -19.22 2.40 -12.57
N ALA A 693 -20.34 1.67 -12.63
CA ALA A 693 -20.44 0.43 -13.40
C ALA A 693 -20.24 0.63 -14.93
N ASP A 694 -20.31 1.87 -15.41
CA ASP A 694 -20.08 2.23 -16.81
C ASP A 694 -18.58 2.43 -17.12
N ASP A 695 -17.73 2.56 -16.09
CA ASP A 695 -16.29 2.75 -16.30
C ASP A 695 -15.61 1.43 -16.70
N VAL A 696 -14.83 1.48 -17.79
CA VAL A 696 -14.04 0.36 -18.27
C VAL A 696 -12.63 0.84 -18.61
N TYR A 697 -11.62 0.25 -17.98
CA TYR A 697 -10.22 0.48 -18.33
C TYR A 697 -9.66 -0.75 -19.04
N ARG A 698 -8.90 -0.52 -20.11
CA ARG A 698 -8.16 -1.57 -20.81
C ARG A 698 -6.72 -1.18 -20.98
N PHE A 699 -5.84 -2.18 -20.91
CA PHE A 699 -4.44 -2.00 -21.24
C PHE A 699 -3.86 -3.28 -21.82
N LYS A 700 -2.82 -3.12 -22.62
CA LYS A 700 -2.06 -4.22 -23.21
C LYS A 700 -0.61 -4.13 -22.76
N VAL A 701 -0.03 -5.26 -22.41
CA VAL A 701 1.38 -5.34 -22.03
C VAL A 701 2.25 -5.50 -23.28
N ILE A 702 3.25 -4.65 -23.41
CA ILE A 702 4.34 -4.75 -24.39
C ILE A 702 5.68 -4.79 -23.65
N GLY A 703 6.79 -4.97 -24.37
CA GLY A 703 8.10 -4.87 -23.76
C GLY A 703 8.68 -6.21 -23.35
N ASN A 704 8.08 -6.95 -22.39
CA ASN A 704 8.58 -8.19 -21.74
C ASN A 704 9.13 -9.29 -22.69
N GLU A 705 10.23 -8.97 -23.36
CA GLU A 705 10.76 -9.63 -24.55
C GLU A 705 12.21 -9.15 -24.78
N LEU A 706 12.94 -9.85 -25.63
CA LEU A 706 14.23 -9.41 -26.13
C LEU A 706 14.05 -8.69 -27.46
N GLN A 707 14.74 -7.56 -27.65
CA GLN A 707 14.67 -6.84 -28.93
C GLN A 707 15.15 -7.72 -30.10
N ASP A 708 14.39 -7.71 -31.21
CA ASP A 708 14.74 -8.45 -32.43
C ASP A 708 16.06 -8.00 -33.06
N GLN A 709 16.46 -6.75 -32.86
CA GLN A 709 17.69 -6.16 -33.40
C GLN A 709 18.42 -5.39 -32.28
N VAL A 710 19.30 -6.09 -31.57
CA VAL A 710 20.14 -5.50 -30.52
C VAL A 710 21.40 -4.92 -31.16
N ASP A 711 21.72 -3.64 -30.87
CA ASP A 711 23.00 -3.06 -31.27
C ASP A 711 24.16 -3.80 -30.59
N ALA A 712 25.22 -4.10 -31.36
CA ALA A 712 26.43 -4.72 -30.84
C ALA A 712 27.07 -3.93 -29.68
N SER A 713 26.79 -2.63 -29.56
CA SER A 713 27.25 -1.79 -28.44
C SER A 713 26.77 -2.30 -27.07
N VAL A 714 25.68 -3.06 -27.00
CA VAL A 714 25.20 -3.63 -25.73
C VAL A 714 26.22 -4.61 -25.14
N LEU A 715 27.04 -5.26 -25.98
CA LEU A 715 28.09 -6.19 -25.54
C LEU A 715 29.26 -5.50 -24.84
N ASP A 716 29.42 -4.17 -24.98
CA ASP A 716 30.49 -3.43 -24.29
C ASP A 716 30.26 -3.35 -22.77
N SER A 717 29.03 -3.57 -22.33
CA SER A 717 28.67 -3.63 -20.91
C SER A 717 29.09 -4.94 -20.23
N ILE A 718 29.61 -5.94 -20.97
CA ILE A 718 30.05 -7.23 -20.42
C ILE A 718 31.36 -7.07 -19.66
N PHE A 719 31.40 -7.59 -18.44
CA PHE A 719 32.59 -7.60 -17.59
C PHE A 719 32.70 -8.86 -16.74
N VAL A 720 33.87 -9.05 -16.13
CA VAL A 720 34.17 -10.15 -15.21
C VAL A 720 34.21 -9.61 -13.78
N ALA A 721 33.61 -10.32 -12.83
CA ALA A 721 33.61 -9.97 -11.42
C ALA A 721 33.92 -11.19 -10.53
N PRO A 722 34.84 -11.09 -9.56
CA PRO A 722 35.76 -9.97 -9.35
C PRO A 722 36.86 -9.94 -10.42
N ASP A 723 37.29 -8.74 -10.79
CA ASP A 723 38.49 -8.52 -11.60
C ASP A 723 39.34 -7.41 -10.95
N PRO A 724 40.55 -7.71 -10.40
CA PRO A 724 41.18 -9.03 -10.35
C PRO A 724 40.53 -9.96 -9.31
N TYR A 725 40.60 -11.26 -9.56
CA TYR A 725 40.37 -12.28 -8.54
C TYR A 725 41.59 -12.36 -7.62
N ILE A 726 41.45 -12.07 -6.32
CA ILE A 726 42.57 -12.00 -5.36
C ILE A 726 42.36 -13.00 -4.24
N VAL A 727 43.06 -14.14 -4.28
CA VAL A 727 43.09 -15.20 -3.25
C VAL A 727 41.70 -15.76 -2.92
N VAL A 728 40.80 -14.96 -2.32
CA VAL A 728 39.40 -15.21 -1.93
C VAL A 728 38.45 -14.22 -2.62
N ASN A 729 37.25 -14.69 -2.95
CA ASN A 729 36.18 -13.85 -3.45
C ASN A 729 35.01 -13.86 -2.43
N PRO A 730 34.50 -12.70 -1.98
CA PRO A 730 33.34 -12.63 -1.09
C PRO A 730 32.06 -13.28 -1.64
N LEU A 731 31.98 -13.55 -2.95
CA LEU A 731 30.88 -14.28 -3.59
C LEU A 731 31.01 -15.80 -3.47
N GLU A 732 32.13 -16.32 -2.94
CA GLU A 732 32.29 -17.75 -2.66
C GLU A 732 31.47 -18.12 -1.43
N SER A 733 30.54 -19.06 -1.58
CA SER A 733 29.78 -19.61 -0.45
C SER A 733 30.72 -20.20 0.59
N ARG A 734 30.45 -19.92 1.87
CA ARG A 734 31.04 -20.71 2.96
C ARG A 734 30.35 -22.06 2.92
N ASN A 735 31.08 -23.13 2.62
CA ASN A 735 30.53 -24.47 2.67
C ASN A 735 30.13 -24.77 4.13
N THR A 736 28.83 -24.95 4.39
CA THR A 736 28.28 -25.23 5.72
C THR A 736 28.38 -26.71 6.08
N SER A 737 28.48 -27.61 5.08
CA SER A 737 28.41 -29.07 5.26
C SER A 737 29.75 -29.81 5.19
N LEU A 738 30.80 -29.22 4.59
CA LEU A 738 32.11 -29.85 4.44
C LEU A 738 33.24 -28.97 5.00
N PRO A 739 34.17 -29.53 5.79
CA PRO A 739 35.34 -28.79 6.26
C PRO A 739 36.23 -28.41 5.07
N GLY A 740 36.26 -27.12 4.73
CA GLY A 740 37.05 -26.62 3.61
C GLY A 740 36.64 -25.24 3.14
N ARG A 741 37.37 -24.72 2.17
CA ARG A 741 37.01 -23.51 1.45
C ARG A 741 35.99 -23.86 0.36
N GLY A 742 34.95 -23.03 0.17
CA GLY A 742 34.00 -23.16 -0.93
C GLY A 742 34.66 -23.15 -2.31
N GLU A 743 33.92 -23.53 -3.35
CA GLU A 743 34.45 -23.54 -4.72
C GLU A 743 34.81 -22.13 -5.19
N LYS A 744 36.03 -21.95 -5.72
CA LYS A 744 36.49 -20.66 -6.25
C LYS A 744 35.57 -20.23 -7.38
N ARG A 745 35.17 -18.96 -7.44
CA ARG A 745 34.20 -18.49 -8.43
C ARG A 745 34.56 -17.12 -9.00
N ILE A 746 34.39 -16.96 -10.31
CA ILE A 746 34.23 -15.66 -10.99
C ILE A 746 32.98 -15.67 -11.84
N ASP A 747 32.40 -14.50 -12.08
CA ASP A 747 31.17 -14.30 -12.85
C ASP A 747 31.44 -13.44 -14.08
N PHE A 748 30.95 -13.88 -15.23
CA PHE A 748 30.76 -13.04 -16.42
C PHE A 748 29.36 -12.43 -16.33
N ARG A 749 29.26 -11.10 -16.40
CA ARG A 749 28.02 -10.34 -16.14
C ARG A 749 27.56 -9.55 -17.36
N ASN A 750 26.29 -9.14 -17.35
CA ASN A 750 25.61 -8.42 -18.44
C ASN A 750 25.61 -9.21 -19.75
N LEU A 751 25.56 -10.54 -19.65
CA LEU A 751 25.55 -11.41 -20.82
C LEU A 751 24.19 -11.32 -21.53
N PRO A 752 24.18 -11.44 -22.87
CA PRO A 752 22.96 -11.72 -23.62
C PRO A 752 22.34 -13.05 -23.18
N GLN A 753 21.05 -13.24 -23.49
CA GLN A 753 20.33 -14.47 -23.14
C GLN A 753 21.04 -15.73 -23.64
N GLN A 754 21.64 -15.68 -24.83
CA GLN A 754 22.41 -16.80 -25.40
C GLN A 754 23.78 -16.32 -25.86
N CYS A 755 24.85 -16.91 -25.33
CA CYS A 755 26.19 -16.66 -25.82
C CYS A 755 27.17 -17.80 -25.50
N THR A 756 28.27 -17.85 -26.24
CA THR A 756 29.40 -18.74 -25.95
C THR A 756 30.56 -17.92 -25.41
N ILE A 757 31.04 -18.27 -24.22
CA ILE A 757 32.20 -17.65 -23.58
C ILE A 757 33.40 -18.58 -23.73
N ARG A 758 34.47 -18.11 -24.36
CA ARG A 758 35.72 -18.86 -24.53
C ARG A 758 36.84 -18.15 -23.79
N ILE A 759 37.55 -18.90 -22.95
CA ILE A 759 38.61 -18.38 -22.09
C ILE A 759 39.95 -18.86 -22.62
N TYR A 760 40.90 -17.93 -22.73
CA TYR A 760 42.25 -18.17 -23.25
C TYR A 760 43.31 -17.59 -22.32
N THR A 761 44.50 -18.20 -22.33
CA THR A 761 45.71 -17.56 -21.79
C THR A 761 46.16 -16.41 -22.70
N ILE A 762 47.03 -15.51 -22.21
CA ILE A 762 47.63 -14.44 -23.02
C ILE A 762 48.40 -14.95 -24.26
N SER A 763 48.82 -16.22 -24.24
CA SER A 763 49.48 -16.89 -25.37
C SER A 763 48.51 -17.45 -26.43
N GLY A 764 47.19 -17.33 -26.21
CA GLY A 764 46.15 -17.85 -27.10
C GLY A 764 45.77 -19.32 -26.87
N ARG A 765 46.34 -19.99 -25.86
CA ARG A 765 45.92 -21.36 -25.50
C ARG A 765 44.53 -21.35 -24.87
N HIS A 766 43.62 -22.18 -25.38
CA HIS A 766 42.28 -22.40 -24.84
C HIS A 766 42.32 -23.03 -23.44
N VAL A 767 41.44 -22.55 -22.57
CA VAL A 767 41.35 -22.93 -21.15
C VAL A 767 40.01 -23.60 -20.86
N LYS A 768 38.91 -22.95 -21.23
CA LYS A 768 37.53 -23.40 -20.96
C LYS A 768 36.57 -22.78 -21.98
N THR A 769 35.55 -23.53 -22.37
CA THR A 769 34.35 -23.00 -23.04
C THR A 769 33.15 -23.11 -22.12
N ILE A 770 32.38 -22.03 -22.00
CA ILE A 770 31.13 -21.98 -21.24
C ILE A 770 30.01 -21.63 -22.22
N GLN A 771 28.97 -22.46 -22.23
CA GLN A 771 27.75 -22.18 -22.98
C GLN A 771 26.75 -21.52 -22.03
N HIS A 772 26.38 -20.26 -22.31
CA HIS A 772 25.40 -19.52 -21.55
C HIS A 772 24.05 -19.56 -22.27
N GLN A 773 23.03 -20.03 -21.55
CA GLN A 773 21.64 -20.11 -21.96
C GLN A 773 20.80 -19.64 -20.77
N GLY A 774 20.47 -18.35 -20.75
CA GLY A 774 19.73 -17.68 -19.67
C GLY A 774 18.25 -17.45 -20.00
N SER A 775 17.52 -16.93 -19.02
CA SER A 775 16.22 -16.25 -19.16
C SER A 775 16.42 -14.75 -19.43
N ASN A 776 15.32 -14.02 -19.61
CA ASN A 776 15.32 -12.55 -19.71
C ASN A 776 16.01 -11.87 -18.51
N SER A 777 15.90 -12.46 -17.32
CA SER A 777 16.54 -12.00 -16.09
C SER A 777 17.93 -12.57 -15.83
N ARG A 778 18.40 -13.60 -16.56
CA ARG A 778 19.66 -14.29 -16.26
C ARG A 778 20.81 -13.84 -17.16
N SER A 779 21.53 -12.80 -16.72
CA SER A 779 22.68 -12.23 -17.41
C SER A 779 24.04 -12.67 -16.87
N ILE A 780 24.07 -13.61 -15.91
CA ILE A 780 25.29 -14.07 -15.24
C ILE A 780 25.64 -15.52 -15.60
N ALA A 781 26.91 -15.75 -15.97
CA ALA A 781 27.52 -17.07 -16.09
C ALA A 781 28.72 -17.20 -15.13
N SER A 782 28.68 -18.20 -14.26
CA SER A 782 29.72 -18.44 -13.25
C SER A 782 30.74 -19.47 -13.73
N TRP A 783 32.01 -19.28 -13.36
CA TRP A 783 33.11 -20.19 -13.66
C TRP A 783 33.95 -20.50 -12.43
N ASN A 784 34.27 -21.78 -12.24
CA ASN A 784 35.00 -22.29 -11.08
C ASN A 784 36.52 -22.18 -11.16
N LEU A 785 37.05 -21.41 -12.12
CA LEU A 785 38.49 -21.28 -12.39
C LEU A 785 39.21 -22.60 -12.71
N ARG A 786 38.49 -23.58 -13.28
CA ARG A 786 39.05 -24.85 -13.77
C ARG A 786 39.03 -24.95 -15.29
N THR A 787 40.04 -25.62 -15.83
CA THR A 787 40.15 -25.93 -17.25
C THR A 787 39.09 -26.94 -17.71
N GLU A 788 39.00 -27.18 -19.03
CA GLU A 788 38.15 -28.24 -19.59
C GLU A 788 38.45 -29.63 -19.02
N ASP A 789 39.72 -29.88 -18.65
CA ASP A 789 40.19 -31.13 -18.04
C ASP A 789 40.07 -31.12 -16.49
N ASP A 790 39.29 -30.20 -15.92
CA ASP A 790 39.05 -30.04 -14.47
C ASP A 790 40.30 -29.70 -13.63
N LEU A 791 41.36 -29.20 -14.27
CA LEU A 791 42.58 -28.72 -13.58
C LEU A 791 42.46 -27.24 -13.18
N GLU A 792 42.95 -26.88 -11.98
CA GLU A 792 43.04 -25.47 -11.57
C GLU A 792 43.93 -24.65 -12.52
N ILE A 793 43.47 -23.45 -12.88
CA ILE A 793 44.28 -22.53 -13.67
C ILE A 793 45.43 -21.90 -12.84
N SER A 794 46.48 -21.41 -13.51
CA SER A 794 47.59 -20.69 -12.86
C SER A 794 47.24 -19.21 -12.62
N TYR A 795 47.98 -18.53 -11.74
CA TYR A 795 47.89 -17.07 -11.62
C TYR A 795 48.35 -16.40 -12.92
N GLY A 796 47.76 -15.27 -13.28
CA GLY A 796 48.07 -14.56 -14.52
C GLY A 796 46.89 -13.80 -15.11
N VAL A 797 47.10 -13.25 -16.31
CA VAL A 797 46.08 -12.55 -17.10
C VAL A 797 45.50 -13.48 -18.15
N TYR A 798 44.18 -13.50 -18.23
CA TYR A 798 43.40 -14.29 -19.18
C TYR A 798 42.58 -13.38 -20.09
N ILE A 799 42.29 -13.87 -21.28
CA ILE A 799 41.42 -13.21 -22.27
C ILE A 799 40.12 -14.01 -22.32
N TYR A 800 39.00 -13.33 -22.36
CA TYR A 800 37.71 -13.94 -22.67
C TYR A 800 37.18 -13.40 -23.99
N HIS A 801 36.53 -14.28 -24.75
CA HIS A 801 35.82 -13.98 -25.99
C HIS A 801 34.37 -14.43 -25.82
N VAL A 802 33.44 -13.50 -25.93
CA VAL A 802 32.00 -13.76 -25.91
C VAL A 802 31.50 -13.63 -27.34
N GLU A 803 30.83 -14.68 -27.81
CA GLU A 803 30.15 -14.71 -29.10
C GLU A 803 28.65 -14.84 -28.84
N ALA A 804 27.88 -13.83 -29.26
CA ALA A 804 26.43 -13.78 -29.09
C ALA A 804 25.75 -13.87 -30.47
N PRO A 805 24.96 -14.94 -30.74
CA PRO A 805 24.28 -15.11 -32.02
C PRO A 805 23.43 -13.89 -32.38
N ASN A 806 23.53 -13.41 -33.62
CA ASN A 806 22.78 -12.27 -34.16
C ASN A 806 23.04 -10.89 -33.51
N ILE A 807 23.97 -10.79 -32.56
CA ILE A 807 24.35 -9.52 -31.89
C ILE A 807 25.78 -9.13 -32.24
N GLY A 808 26.75 -10.05 -32.06
CA GLY A 808 28.16 -9.78 -32.35
C GLY A 808 29.13 -10.51 -31.42
N GLU A 809 30.36 -9.98 -31.32
CA GLU A 809 31.43 -10.55 -30.52
C GLU A 809 32.09 -9.50 -29.62
N LYS A 810 32.48 -9.92 -28.42
CA LYS A 810 33.19 -9.09 -27.43
C LYS A 810 34.44 -9.80 -26.96
N ILE A 811 35.55 -9.06 -26.91
CA ILE A 811 36.80 -9.51 -26.29
C ILE A 811 37.10 -8.63 -25.09
N GLY A 812 37.49 -9.27 -23.99
CA GLY A 812 37.98 -8.60 -22.79
C GLY A 812 39.07 -9.41 -22.09
N ARG A 813 39.50 -8.94 -20.93
CA ARG A 813 40.55 -9.57 -20.12
C ARG A 813 40.19 -9.49 -18.65
N PHE A 814 40.76 -10.40 -17.86
CA PHE A 814 40.70 -10.38 -16.40
C PHE A 814 41.99 -10.95 -15.82
N ALA A 815 42.26 -10.66 -14.54
CA ALA A 815 43.45 -11.14 -13.85
C ALA A 815 43.11 -12.05 -12.67
N VAL A 816 43.97 -13.05 -12.43
CA VAL A 816 43.89 -13.99 -11.32
C VAL A 816 45.19 -13.90 -10.52
N ILE A 817 45.07 -13.53 -9.25
CA ILE A 817 46.16 -13.40 -8.28
C ILE A 817 45.90 -14.46 -7.19
N LYS A 818 46.84 -15.39 -7.02
CA LYS A 818 46.75 -16.48 -6.03
C LYS A 818 47.63 -16.21 -4.83
#